data_AF-A0A1Q6M8H0-F1
#
_entry.id   AF-A0A1Q6M8H0-F1
#
_cell.length_a   1.000
_cell.length_b   1.000
_cell.length_c   1.000
_cell.angle_alpha   90.00
_cell.angle_beta   90.00
_cell.angle_gamma   90.00
#
_symmetry.space_group_name_H-M   'P 1'
#
loop_
_entity.id
_entity.type
_entity.pdbx_description
1 polymer ?
#
loop_
_entity_poly.entity_id
_entity_poly.type
_entity_poly.pdbx_seq_one_letter_code
_entity_poly.pdbx_strand_id
1 'polypeptide(L)'
;MKKIGSFFVTLGIMLVMIFSLVGCGNDAKPTSYYINNEGNLIVVLDDGKENDLGEWGEDIILSLGEITVSSDGYYVINGVKTKISQEKPVSYYLDSNNNLIAKYADESTKNLGQFGKNLIESLSTVEVDGLGFYVINGVKTDITTKIPDFYTINNNGHLIVTYLDGSTADLGLIGDSLVNGVSSVEISEDGFYIINGIKTDIVAIDVYTVSFNTGYSATVVSQIIKDGYKVEKPTLDRIGYTLDGWYCNNEEWHFNSDVVKNDMTLSAKWTANEYTVDFVNEMGTNPVSINVAFDSNVTLPTVDEVDGYTFAGWYYNSQVVNNGKWSIATNATLTAKWTANEYTITLDPGAGSVSKATVNVTYDEDFTLPVPTNDYGVFTGWLYNDEPITDSTGHSLTKWNFTSDITLTVDWTVKIYTVEDLLKMGTYLNGDFILMNDIDLSGVNWNPIGINSAPFTGHLDGNGHKISNLTIDTSNYTNRSSFGLFGYISFATFEDLVIEDFEFTSENIEKTYYVGALAGIDLTDLSSSTNEEPLIKGITTSGSYVVAKQSSSYPVYAGGLFGKVSFEIISNCKNFIGITNASYAGGLVGTATKMMYALNSSNEGQINSTLYAGGLLGKCGTAFYASESSNKADITSVQAAGGLVGSVDYYAVITLCYNTGNITSTTDNTFLGAGGLIGCCYSTGGEALPSVEISESYNRGNISAPCAGGLLGVTYEIKLTNVYNAGSVSGNKYSGSIFAYSSVGSVKQCLGSGSVSGSAVKSTIGYGLTNVTFTDCYHTFSSTSNFGKVTGTYISSKYGSTTYTDNMFWKAYNESTGKGSWIFSDNDYPKLFWE
;
A
#
# COMPACT_ATOMS: atom_id res chain seq x y z
N MET A 1 -30.81 -123.34 65.17
CA MET A 1 -32.23 -122.96 65.03
C MET A 1 -32.66 -121.66 65.74
N LYS A 2 -31.78 -120.88 66.41
CA LYS A 2 -32.09 -119.48 66.83
C LYS A 2 -31.59 -118.38 65.86
N LYS A 3 -30.94 -118.75 64.75
CA LYS A 3 -30.68 -117.88 63.58
C LYS A 3 -31.92 -117.60 62.70
N ILE A 4 -33.11 -117.96 63.18
CA ILE A 4 -34.41 -117.75 62.52
C ILE A 4 -35.38 -117.02 63.49
N GLY A 5 -34.90 -116.52 64.64
CA GLY A 5 -35.77 -115.96 65.70
C GLY A 5 -35.87 -114.43 65.72
N SER A 6 -34.77 -113.67 65.67
CA SER A 6 -34.87 -112.19 65.83
C SER A 6 -35.13 -111.45 64.51
N PHE A 7 -34.87 -112.06 63.34
CA PHE A 7 -35.45 -111.59 62.08
C PHE A 7 -36.99 -111.57 62.14
N PHE A 8 -37.61 -112.33 63.07
CA PHE A 8 -39.05 -112.27 63.35
C PHE A 8 -39.44 -111.31 64.49
N VAL A 9 -38.50 -110.80 65.29
CA VAL A 9 -38.77 -109.75 66.30
C VAL A 9 -38.65 -108.37 65.64
N THR A 10 -37.63 -108.15 64.82
CA THR A 10 -37.50 -106.92 64.00
C THR A 10 -38.59 -106.85 62.92
N LEU A 11 -39.05 -107.98 62.39
CA LEU A 11 -40.23 -108.05 61.49
C LEU A 11 -41.56 -107.98 62.28
N GLY A 12 -41.58 -108.38 63.56
CA GLY A 12 -42.76 -108.38 64.44
C GLY A 12 -43.12 -107.00 64.98
N ILE A 13 -42.12 -106.18 65.35
CA ILE A 13 -42.35 -104.81 65.84
C ILE A 13 -42.64 -103.85 64.67
N MET A 14 -42.01 -104.09 63.51
CA MET A 14 -42.33 -103.37 62.28
C MET A 14 -43.75 -103.70 61.77
N LEU A 15 -44.26 -104.93 61.97
CA LEU A 15 -45.63 -105.29 61.58
C LEU A 15 -46.73 -104.78 62.54
N VAL A 16 -46.46 -104.59 63.83
CA VAL A 16 -47.49 -104.09 64.78
C VAL A 16 -47.74 -102.58 64.60
N MET A 17 -46.76 -101.80 64.13
CA MET A 17 -47.04 -100.42 63.68
C MET A 17 -47.61 -100.33 62.25
N ILE A 18 -47.49 -101.38 61.44
CA ILE A 18 -48.14 -101.47 60.11
C ILE A 18 -49.65 -101.79 60.23
N PHE A 19 -50.15 -102.20 61.40
CA PHE A 19 -51.57 -102.53 61.63
C PHE A 19 -52.23 -101.71 62.77
N SER A 20 -52.05 -100.40 62.79
CA SER A 20 -53.07 -99.48 63.36
C SER A 20 -53.06 -98.07 62.74
N LEU A 21 -52.58 -97.93 61.50
CA LEU A 21 -52.90 -96.79 60.64
C LEU A 21 -53.31 -97.24 59.22
N VAL A 22 -54.06 -98.35 59.15
CA VAL A 22 -55.13 -98.52 58.17
C VAL A 22 -56.32 -99.17 58.88
N GLY A 23 -57.32 -98.37 59.24
CA GLY A 23 -58.70 -98.85 59.39
C GLY A 23 -59.31 -98.91 60.79
N CYS A 24 -59.83 -97.76 61.24
CA CYS A 24 -60.99 -97.60 62.13
C CYS A 24 -60.90 -98.10 63.60
N GLY A 25 -60.59 -97.14 64.49
CA GLY A 25 -61.43 -96.89 65.67
C GLY A 25 -60.97 -97.48 67.00
N ASN A 26 -59.87 -96.98 67.55
CA ASN A 26 -59.68 -96.53 68.95
C ASN A 26 -58.16 -96.44 69.26
N ASP A 27 -57.55 -95.34 68.83
CA ASP A 27 -56.13 -95.01 68.96
C ASP A 27 -55.82 -94.42 70.35
N ALA A 28 -55.31 -95.24 71.27
CA ALA A 28 -54.76 -94.77 72.54
C ALA A 28 -53.40 -94.06 72.31
N LYS A 29 -53.24 -92.84 72.80
CA LYS A 29 -52.06 -91.99 72.51
C LYS A 29 -51.03 -92.05 73.65
N PRO A 30 -49.72 -91.94 73.35
CA PRO A 30 -48.68 -91.81 74.36
C PRO A 30 -48.87 -90.55 75.21
N THR A 31 -48.80 -90.68 76.54
CA THR A 31 -48.87 -89.55 77.49
C THR A 31 -47.55 -89.29 78.19
N SER A 32 -46.72 -90.32 78.38
CA SER A 32 -45.37 -90.16 78.92
C SER A 32 -44.47 -91.33 78.57
N TYR A 33 -43.16 -91.10 78.69
CA TYR A 33 -42.13 -92.12 78.56
C TYR A 33 -41.23 -92.06 79.80
N TYR A 34 -40.81 -93.22 80.28
CA TYR A 34 -39.80 -93.33 81.34
C TYR A 34 -38.98 -94.59 81.17
N ILE A 35 -37.84 -94.65 81.86
CA ILE A 35 -36.99 -95.84 81.92
C ILE A 35 -37.32 -96.62 83.18
N ASN A 36 -37.67 -97.90 83.04
CA ASN A 36 -37.90 -98.76 84.19
C ASN A 36 -36.57 -99.18 84.84
N ASN A 37 -36.64 -99.90 85.96
CA ASN A 37 -35.46 -100.31 86.71
C ASN A 37 -34.57 -101.34 85.96
N GLU A 38 -35.05 -101.91 84.86
CA GLU A 38 -34.31 -102.86 84.03
C GLU A 38 -33.60 -102.15 82.86
N GLY A 39 -33.75 -100.83 82.72
CA GLY A 39 -33.15 -100.03 81.65
C GLY A 39 -34.00 -99.94 80.39
N ASN A 40 -35.23 -100.46 80.40
CA ASN A 40 -36.11 -100.44 79.24
C ASN A 40 -36.96 -99.18 79.17
N LEU A 41 -37.19 -98.70 77.95
CA LEU A 41 -38.10 -97.60 77.66
C LEU A 41 -39.54 -98.08 77.73
N ILE A 42 -40.30 -97.53 78.66
CA ILE A 42 -41.73 -97.77 78.82
C ILE A 42 -42.50 -96.59 78.25
N VAL A 43 -43.51 -96.87 77.43
CA VAL A 43 -44.52 -95.88 77.03
C VAL A 43 -45.79 -96.07 77.85
N VAL A 44 -46.27 -94.98 78.44
CA VAL A 44 -47.56 -94.91 79.14
C VAL A 44 -48.59 -94.35 78.15
N LEU A 45 -49.65 -95.12 77.88
CA LEU A 45 -50.75 -94.68 77.03
C LEU A 45 -51.83 -93.97 77.86
N ASP A 46 -52.68 -93.18 77.20
CA ASP A 46 -53.80 -92.47 77.84
C ASP A 46 -54.89 -93.37 78.44
N ASP A 47 -54.96 -94.65 78.03
CA ASP A 47 -55.79 -95.68 78.68
C ASP A 47 -55.16 -96.26 79.97
N GLY A 48 -53.96 -95.78 80.34
CA GLY A 48 -53.23 -96.18 81.54
C GLY A 48 -52.40 -97.46 81.39
N LYS A 49 -52.36 -98.08 80.21
CA LYS A 49 -51.48 -99.23 79.96
C LYS A 49 -50.05 -98.80 79.69
N GLU A 50 -49.14 -99.60 80.21
CA GLU A 50 -47.71 -99.46 79.99
C GLU A 50 -47.25 -100.55 79.02
N ASN A 51 -46.54 -100.14 77.96
CA ASN A 51 -45.90 -101.06 77.02
C ASN A 51 -44.40 -100.89 77.10
N ASP A 52 -43.70 -102.01 77.27
CA ASP A 52 -42.24 -102.07 77.19
C ASP A 52 -41.82 -102.06 75.72
N LEU A 53 -41.04 -101.04 75.34
CA LEU A 53 -40.53 -100.87 73.98
C LEU A 53 -39.15 -101.52 73.79
N GLY A 54 -38.48 -101.93 74.87
CA GLY A 54 -37.14 -102.52 74.90
C GLY A 54 -36.09 -101.64 75.58
N GLU A 55 -34.86 -102.15 75.65
CA GLU A 55 -33.72 -101.51 76.31
C GLU A 55 -33.41 -100.13 75.71
N TRP A 56 -33.21 -99.12 76.56
CA TRP A 56 -32.91 -97.75 76.12
C TRP A 56 -31.44 -97.62 75.70
N GLY A 57 -31.22 -97.29 74.42
CA GLY A 57 -29.90 -97.13 73.82
C GLY A 57 -29.99 -96.75 72.34
N GLU A 58 -28.85 -96.63 71.65
CA GLU A 58 -28.81 -96.18 70.25
C GLU A 58 -29.71 -97.01 69.32
N ASP A 59 -29.82 -98.33 69.55
CA ASP A 59 -30.62 -99.23 68.74
C ASP A 59 -32.14 -98.94 68.79
N ILE A 60 -32.68 -98.57 69.96
CA ILE A 60 -34.11 -98.24 70.10
C ILE A 60 -34.41 -96.85 69.55
N ILE A 61 -33.48 -95.90 69.71
CA ILE A 61 -33.58 -94.52 69.21
C ILE A 61 -33.68 -94.51 67.68
N LEU A 62 -32.98 -95.41 66.99
CA LEU A 62 -33.05 -95.56 65.54
C LEU A 62 -34.37 -96.19 65.05
N SER A 63 -35.11 -96.88 65.93
CA SER A 63 -36.35 -97.59 65.59
C SER A 63 -37.64 -96.81 65.87
N LEU A 64 -37.57 -95.77 66.70
CA LEU A 64 -38.71 -95.01 67.21
C LEU A 64 -38.83 -93.63 66.52
N GLY A 65 -39.32 -93.58 65.26
CA GLY A 65 -39.82 -92.34 64.62
C GLY A 65 -38.99 -91.05 64.79
N GLU A 66 -39.66 -89.90 64.82
CA GLU A 66 -39.02 -88.60 65.09
C GLU A 66 -38.73 -88.43 66.59
N ILE A 67 -37.45 -88.46 66.96
CA ILE A 67 -36.93 -88.05 68.26
C ILE A 67 -36.21 -86.71 68.09
N THR A 68 -36.62 -85.70 68.85
CA THR A 68 -35.95 -84.40 68.92
C THR A 68 -35.46 -84.12 70.34
N VAL A 69 -34.65 -83.08 70.54
CA VAL A 69 -34.18 -82.64 71.87
C VAL A 69 -34.72 -81.25 72.13
N SER A 70 -35.31 -81.03 73.31
CA SER A 70 -35.80 -79.71 73.73
C SER A 70 -34.64 -78.78 74.07
N SER A 71 -34.88 -77.47 74.04
CA SER A 71 -33.87 -76.45 74.34
C SER A 71 -33.24 -76.55 75.74
N ASP A 72 -33.87 -77.28 76.66
CA ASP A 72 -33.38 -77.58 78.01
C ASP A 72 -32.81 -79.00 78.16
N GLY A 73 -32.52 -79.69 77.05
CA GLY A 73 -31.68 -80.89 77.03
C GLY A 73 -32.37 -82.23 77.27
N TYR A 74 -33.71 -82.30 77.13
CA TYR A 74 -34.49 -83.54 77.28
C TYR A 74 -34.96 -84.09 75.93
N TYR A 75 -35.04 -85.42 75.81
CA TYR A 75 -35.58 -86.07 74.60
C TYR A 75 -37.09 -85.84 74.46
N VAL A 76 -37.55 -85.65 73.23
CA VAL A 76 -38.96 -85.55 72.84
C VAL A 76 -39.24 -86.67 71.84
N ILE A 77 -40.10 -87.61 72.20
CA ILE A 77 -40.41 -88.80 71.39
C ILE A 77 -41.85 -88.67 70.90
N ASN A 78 -42.06 -88.64 69.59
CA ASN A 78 -43.40 -88.47 68.97
C ASN A 78 -44.19 -87.26 69.54
N GLY A 79 -43.49 -86.15 69.79
CA GLY A 79 -44.09 -84.90 70.29
C GLY A 79 -44.31 -84.82 71.80
N VAL A 80 -43.99 -85.87 72.58
CA VAL A 80 -44.09 -85.87 74.04
C VAL A 80 -42.71 -85.69 74.66
N LYS A 81 -42.52 -84.63 75.45
CA LYS A 81 -41.27 -84.37 76.17
C LYS A 81 -41.08 -85.38 77.29
N THR A 82 -39.94 -86.05 77.28
CA THR A 82 -39.57 -87.08 78.27
C THR A 82 -38.83 -86.46 79.46
N LYS A 83 -38.64 -87.26 80.52
CA LYS A 83 -37.73 -86.93 81.64
C LYS A 83 -36.31 -87.45 81.41
N ILE A 84 -35.99 -87.93 80.21
CA ILE A 84 -34.69 -88.51 79.86
C ILE A 84 -33.82 -87.38 79.28
N SER A 85 -32.71 -87.04 79.93
CA SER A 85 -31.79 -85.98 79.51
C SER A 85 -30.63 -86.52 78.66
N GLN A 86 -30.08 -85.68 77.79
CA GLN A 86 -28.90 -86.01 76.97
C GLN A 86 -27.60 -85.94 77.79
N GLU A 87 -26.64 -86.84 77.54
CA GLU A 87 -25.30 -86.83 78.18
C GLU A 87 -24.30 -85.80 77.59
N LYS A 88 -24.75 -84.78 76.86
CA LYS A 88 -23.86 -83.75 76.27
C LYS A 88 -23.77 -82.49 77.14
N PRO A 89 -22.59 -81.85 77.27
CA PRO A 89 -22.45 -80.59 78.00
C PRO A 89 -23.28 -79.47 77.37
N VAL A 90 -23.84 -78.59 78.20
CA VAL A 90 -24.61 -77.41 77.79
C VAL A 90 -23.80 -76.11 77.86
N SER A 91 -22.71 -76.08 78.62
CA SER A 91 -21.75 -74.96 78.61
C SER A 91 -20.34 -75.38 79.06
N TYR A 92 -19.36 -74.55 78.70
CA TYR A 92 -17.97 -74.68 79.14
C TYR A 92 -17.51 -73.37 79.79
N TYR A 93 -16.75 -73.46 80.88
CA TYR A 93 -16.13 -72.31 81.53
C TYR A 93 -14.80 -72.69 82.18
N LEU A 94 -14.02 -71.67 82.58
CA LEU A 94 -12.77 -71.86 83.30
C LEU A 94 -12.99 -71.68 84.80
N ASP A 95 -12.44 -72.61 85.60
CA ASP A 95 -12.37 -72.42 87.04
C ASP A 95 -11.24 -71.45 87.44
N SER A 96 -11.15 -71.13 88.73
CA SER A 96 -10.12 -70.22 89.27
C SER A 96 -8.68 -70.72 89.12
N ASN A 97 -8.50 -72.00 88.78
CA ASN A 97 -7.20 -72.63 88.54
C ASN A 97 -6.92 -72.83 87.03
N ASN A 98 -7.75 -72.22 86.17
CA ASN A 98 -7.66 -72.28 84.72
C ASN A 98 -7.86 -73.68 84.13
N ASN A 99 -8.68 -74.52 84.79
CA ASN A 99 -9.14 -75.78 84.22
C ASN A 99 -10.45 -75.58 83.46
N LEU A 100 -10.61 -76.30 82.35
CA LEU A 100 -11.83 -76.30 81.57
C LEU A 100 -12.87 -77.21 82.23
N ILE A 101 -14.01 -76.63 82.58
CA ILE A 101 -15.12 -77.32 83.22
C ILE A 101 -16.29 -77.42 82.23
N ALA A 102 -16.80 -78.62 82.02
CA ALA A 102 -18.03 -78.88 81.29
C ALA A 102 -19.21 -78.97 82.26
N LYS A 103 -20.27 -78.19 82.03
CA LYS A 103 -21.53 -78.22 82.80
C LYS A 103 -22.62 -78.91 81.99
N TYR A 104 -23.38 -79.82 82.61
CA TYR A 104 -24.47 -80.59 81.99
C TYR A 104 -25.85 -80.06 82.43
N ALA A 105 -26.91 -80.51 81.74
CA ALA A 105 -28.28 -80.03 81.96
C ALA A 105 -28.85 -80.35 83.35
N ASP A 106 -28.33 -81.38 84.02
CA ASP A 106 -28.66 -81.77 85.40
C ASP A 106 -27.86 -80.99 86.46
N GLU A 107 -27.13 -79.95 86.04
CA GLU A 107 -26.18 -79.15 86.81
C GLU A 107 -24.91 -79.87 87.29
N SER A 108 -24.71 -81.14 86.92
CA SER A 108 -23.45 -81.81 87.18
C SER A 108 -22.32 -81.14 86.38
N THR A 109 -21.10 -81.24 86.90
CA THR A 109 -19.90 -80.67 86.26
C THR A 109 -18.80 -81.71 86.14
N LYS A 110 -18.03 -81.62 85.06
CA LYS A 110 -16.86 -82.47 84.82
C LYS A 110 -15.65 -81.59 84.48
N ASN A 111 -14.60 -81.71 85.28
CA ASN A 111 -13.32 -81.08 84.99
C ASN A 111 -12.61 -81.87 83.88
N LEU A 112 -12.24 -81.18 82.80
CA LEU A 112 -11.60 -81.75 81.61
C LEU A 112 -10.07 -81.55 81.62
N GLY A 113 -9.54 -80.80 82.57
CA GLY A 113 -8.10 -80.54 82.73
C GLY A 113 -7.71 -79.08 82.48
N GLN A 114 -6.41 -78.80 82.60
CA GLN A 114 -5.84 -77.46 82.43
C GLN A 114 -6.05 -76.95 81.00
N PHE A 115 -6.65 -75.76 80.85
CA PHE A 115 -6.91 -75.19 79.54
C PHE A 115 -5.63 -74.66 78.89
N GLY A 116 -5.35 -75.12 77.67
CA GLY A 116 -4.15 -74.82 76.90
C GLY A 116 -4.00 -75.74 75.69
N LYS A 117 -2.96 -75.52 74.86
CA LYS A 117 -2.74 -76.19 73.57
C LYS A 117 -2.94 -77.72 73.62
N ASN A 118 -2.35 -78.39 74.61
CA ASN A 118 -2.43 -79.86 74.73
C ASN A 118 -3.86 -80.36 75.00
N LEU A 119 -4.66 -79.61 75.77
CA LEU A 119 -6.05 -79.97 76.02
C LEU A 119 -6.91 -79.70 74.78
N ILE A 120 -6.69 -78.57 74.11
CA ILE A 120 -7.39 -78.18 72.88
C ILE A 120 -7.20 -79.24 71.79
N GLU A 121 -5.97 -79.74 71.60
CA GLU A 121 -5.66 -80.79 70.60
C GLU A 121 -6.26 -82.16 70.96
N SER A 122 -6.60 -82.40 72.23
CA SER A 122 -7.19 -83.65 72.71
C SER A 122 -8.72 -83.69 72.65
N LEU A 123 -9.36 -82.53 72.44
CA LEU A 123 -10.82 -82.39 72.38
C LEU A 123 -11.29 -82.60 70.94
N SER A 124 -12.41 -83.30 70.78
CA SER A 124 -12.87 -83.83 69.49
C SER A 124 -13.13 -82.76 68.43
N THR A 125 -13.62 -81.58 68.83
CA THR A 125 -13.82 -80.42 67.95
C THR A 125 -13.65 -79.12 68.73
N VAL A 126 -12.71 -78.27 68.29
CA VAL A 126 -12.50 -76.91 68.82
C VAL A 126 -12.33 -75.95 67.64
N GLU A 127 -13.18 -74.94 67.55
CA GLU A 127 -13.15 -73.89 66.53
C GLU A 127 -13.10 -72.50 67.20
N VAL A 128 -12.87 -71.43 66.42
CA VAL A 128 -12.97 -70.05 66.88
C VAL A 128 -13.99 -69.32 66.02
N ASP A 129 -14.98 -68.68 66.64
CA ASP A 129 -16.01 -67.95 65.92
C ASP A 129 -15.51 -66.60 65.39
N GLY A 130 -16.31 -65.94 64.53
CA GLY A 130 -15.97 -64.65 63.93
C GLY A 130 -15.83 -63.47 64.91
N LEU A 131 -16.02 -63.70 66.21
CA LEU A 131 -15.84 -62.72 67.29
C LEU A 131 -14.68 -63.09 68.22
N GLY A 132 -13.90 -64.14 67.87
CA GLY A 132 -12.70 -64.55 68.60
C GLY A 132 -12.97 -65.48 69.78
N PHE A 133 -14.16 -66.06 69.93
CA PHE A 133 -14.50 -67.00 71.00
C PHE A 133 -14.27 -68.46 70.59
N TYR A 134 -13.74 -69.28 71.50
CA TYR A 134 -13.64 -70.72 71.29
C TYR A 134 -15.03 -71.38 71.27
N VAL A 135 -15.22 -72.33 70.37
CA VAL A 135 -16.40 -73.21 70.23
C VAL A 135 -15.93 -74.64 70.42
N ILE A 136 -16.38 -75.31 71.48
CA ILE A 136 -15.94 -76.68 71.82
C ILE A 136 -17.12 -77.63 71.66
N ASN A 137 -16.98 -78.65 70.80
CA ASN A 137 -18.04 -79.62 70.52
C ASN A 137 -19.38 -78.98 70.11
N GLY A 138 -19.31 -77.90 69.34
CA GLY A 138 -20.48 -77.16 68.86
C GLY A 138 -21.10 -76.19 69.88
N VAL A 139 -20.50 -76.06 71.08
CA VAL A 139 -20.96 -75.15 72.13
C VAL A 139 -20.04 -73.93 72.19
N LYS A 140 -20.60 -72.73 71.98
CA LYS A 140 -19.87 -71.48 72.12
C LYS A 140 -19.45 -71.27 73.58
N THR A 141 -18.20 -70.89 73.79
CA THR A 141 -17.62 -70.60 75.11
C THR A 141 -17.37 -69.09 75.26
N ASP A 142 -17.17 -68.64 76.50
CA ASP A 142 -16.79 -67.25 76.82
C ASP A 142 -15.25 -67.03 76.80
N ILE A 143 -14.48 -67.97 76.23
CA ILE A 143 -13.02 -67.95 76.22
C ILE A 143 -12.52 -67.40 74.87
N THR A 144 -11.55 -66.46 74.84
CA THR A 144 -11.11 -65.75 73.61
C THR A 144 -9.65 -66.01 73.16
N THR A 145 -9.33 -65.79 71.88
CA THR A 145 -7.95 -65.81 71.30
C THR A 145 -7.35 -64.40 71.09
N LYS A 146 -6.01 -64.26 71.15
CA LYS A 146 -5.30 -63.02 70.78
C LYS A 146 -4.83 -63.06 69.32
N ILE A 147 -5.24 -62.09 68.50
CA ILE A 147 -4.91 -61.99 67.06
C ILE A 147 -3.97 -60.79 66.80
N PRO A 148 -2.78 -60.97 66.21
CA PRO A 148 -1.87 -59.87 65.88
C PRO A 148 -2.49 -58.87 64.89
N ASP A 149 -2.29 -57.57 65.12
CA ASP A 149 -2.74 -56.47 64.26
C ASP A 149 -1.56 -55.85 63.48
N PHE A 150 -0.58 -55.28 64.20
CA PHE A 150 0.63 -54.73 63.59
C PHE A 150 1.86 -54.88 64.48
N TYR A 151 3.03 -54.71 63.88
CA TYR A 151 4.32 -54.82 64.53
C TYR A 151 5.06 -53.48 64.51
N THR A 152 5.76 -53.15 65.60
CA THR A 152 6.61 -51.95 65.72
C THR A 152 7.96 -52.27 66.34
N ILE A 153 8.94 -51.39 66.16
CA ILE A 153 10.19 -51.42 66.93
C ILE A 153 10.16 -50.30 67.97
N ASN A 154 10.43 -50.65 69.23
CA ASN A 154 10.59 -49.66 70.28
C ASN A 154 11.99 -49.00 70.23
N ASN A 155 12.19 -47.95 71.03
CA ASN A 155 13.46 -47.20 71.07
C ASN A 155 14.71 -48.04 71.46
N ASN A 156 14.51 -49.27 71.95
CA ASN A 156 15.58 -50.20 72.33
C ASN A 156 15.82 -51.29 71.28
N GLY A 157 15.17 -51.24 70.11
CA GLY A 157 15.35 -52.20 69.02
C GLY A 157 14.52 -53.47 69.12
N HIS A 158 13.64 -53.57 70.12
CA HIS A 158 12.80 -54.76 70.31
C HIS A 158 11.53 -54.69 69.45
N LEU A 159 11.16 -55.84 68.88
CA LEU A 159 9.93 -56.04 68.14
C LEU A 159 8.74 -56.15 69.10
N ILE A 160 7.78 -55.27 68.95
CA ILE A 160 6.54 -55.26 69.70
C ILE A 160 5.40 -55.67 68.76
N VAL A 161 4.62 -56.68 69.15
CA VAL A 161 3.33 -56.97 68.51
C VAL A 161 2.21 -56.25 69.26
N THR A 162 1.35 -55.58 68.52
CA THR A 162 0.05 -55.09 69.00
C THR A 162 -1.01 -56.03 68.49
N TYR A 163 -1.89 -56.49 69.37
CA TYR A 163 -3.02 -57.34 69.02
C TYR A 163 -4.27 -56.48 68.75
N LEU A 164 -5.27 -57.03 68.04
CA LEU A 164 -6.52 -56.32 67.72
C LEU A 164 -7.30 -55.83 68.95
N ASP A 165 -7.05 -56.40 70.13
CA ASP A 165 -7.61 -55.96 71.42
C ASP A 165 -6.88 -54.74 72.03
N GLY A 166 -5.84 -54.23 71.34
CA GLY A 166 -5.00 -53.11 71.78
C GLY A 166 -3.93 -53.50 72.80
N SER A 167 -3.87 -54.76 73.23
CA SER A 167 -2.78 -55.23 74.09
C SER A 167 -1.49 -55.39 73.29
N THR A 168 -0.35 -55.22 73.95
CA THR A 168 0.97 -55.36 73.32
C THR A 168 1.80 -56.45 73.99
N ALA A 169 2.70 -57.05 73.23
CA ALA A 169 3.73 -57.95 73.75
C ALA A 169 5.10 -57.63 73.12
N ASP A 170 6.13 -57.59 73.96
CA ASP A 170 7.53 -57.53 73.52
C ASP A 170 7.98 -58.93 73.14
N LEU A 171 8.39 -59.07 71.88
CA LEU A 171 8.82 -60.33 71.29
C LEU A 171 10.34 -60.50 71.33
N GLY A 172 11.11 -59.41 71.48
CA GLY A 172 12.58 -59.39 71.53
C GLY A 172 13.26 -58.76 70.31
N LEU A 173 14.59 -58.85 70.23
CA LEU A 173 15.40 -58.26 69.14
C LEU A 173 15.22 -59.04 67.82
N ILE A 174 15.06 -58.31 66.71
CA ILE A 174 15.08 -58.90 65.36
C ILE A 174 16.55 -59.15 64.95
N GLY A 175 16.91 -60.40 64.65
CA GLY A 175 18.21 -60.75 64.05
C GLY A 175 18.98 -61.90 64.71
N ASP A 176 18.60 -62.33 65.91
CA ASP A 176 19.13 -63.56 66.54
C ASP A 176 18.05 -64.65 66.61
N SER A 177 18.46 -65.90 66.42
CA SER A 177 17.62 -67.08 66.19
C SER A 177 16.37 -67.18 67.08
N LEU A 178 15.20 -67.18 66.43
CA LEU A 178 13.85 -67.52 66.94
C LEU A 178 13.31 -66.64 68.08
N VAL A 179 12.67 -65.54 67.67
CA VAL A 179 11.80 -64.68 68.48
C VAL A 179 10.57 -65.49 68.94
N ASN A 180 10.24 -65.46 70.24
CA ASN A 180 9.10 -66.21 70.79
C ASN A 180 7.78 -65.73 70.17
N GLY A 181 6.99 -66.65 69.59
CA GLY A 181 5.68 -66.33 68.99
C GLY A 181 5.73 -65.89 67.52
N VAL A 182 6.89 -65.92 66.88
CA VAL A 182 7.05 -65.64 65.44
C VAL A 182 7.28 -66.94 64.67
N SER A 183 6.36 -67.28 63.76
CA SER A 183 6.41 -68.45 62.89
C SER A 183 7.06 -68.19 61.52
N SER A 184 7.11 -66.94 61.04
CA SER A 184 7.85 -66.55 59.84
C SER A 184 8.35 -65.10 59.88
N VAL A 185 9.55 -64.87 59.34
CA VAL A 185 10.08 -63.53 59.05
C VAL A 185 10.61 -63.55 57.62
N GLU A 186 10.05 -62.71 56.78
CA GLU A 186 10.46 -62.50 55.39
C GLU A 186 10.71 -61.01 55.15
N ILE A 187 11.34 -60.66 54.05
CA ILE A 187 11.48 -59.26 53.63
C ILE A 187 10.78 -59.13 52.29
N SER A 188 9.80 -58.22 52.24
CA SER A 188 9.09 -57.82 51.03
C SER A 188 10.03 -57.24 49.97
N GLU A 189 9.61 -57.24 48.71
CA GLU A 189 10.44 -56.74 47.59
C GLU A 189 10.80 -55.26 47.77
N ASP A 190 9.90 -54.48 48.38
CA ASP A 190 10.09 -53.07 48.73
C ASP A 190 10.80 -52.86 50.08
N GLY A 191 11.50 -53.87 50.59
CA GLY A 191 12.50 -53.70 51.66
C GLY A 191 11.95 -53.62 53.08
N PHE A 192 10.68 -53.94 53.29
CA PHE A 192 10.07 -53.99 54.63
C PHE A 192 9.95 -55.42 55.15
N TYR A 193 10.06 -55.61 56.47
CA TYR A 193 9.82 -56.92 57.08
C TYR A 193 8.36 -57.36 56.93
N ILE A 194 8.16 -58.65 56.66
CA ILE A 194 6.89 -59.37 56.76
C ILE A 194 7.04 -60.35 57.93
N ILE A 195 6.21 -60.21 58.95
CA ILE A 195 6.29 -61.00 60.18
C ILE A 195 4.97 -61.76 60.36
N ASN A 196 5.04 -63.08 60.42
CA ASN A 196 3.87 -63.97 60.47
C ASN A 196 2.82 -63.70 59.37
N GLY A 197 3.27 -63.26 58.19
CA GLY A 197 2.40 -62.92 57.06
C GLY A 197 1.84 -61.48 57.06
N ILE A 198 2.16 -60.66 58.06
CA ILE A 198 1.77 -59.24 58.12
C ILE A 198 2.97 -58.39 57.67
N LYS A 199 2.79 -57.59 56.60
CA LYS A 199 3.78 -56.62 56.15
C LYS A 199 3.83 -55.44 57.12
N THR A 200 5.05 -55.04 57.50
CA THR A 200 5.31 -54.00 58.49
C THR A 200 5.83 -52.72 57.82
N ASP A 201 5.86 -51.60 58.55
CA ASP A 201 6.57 -50.37 58.14
C ASP A 201 8.03 -50.35 58.63
N ILE A 202 8.52 -51.49 59.12
CA ILE A 202 9.87 -51.63 59.65
C ILE A 202 10.81 -51.99 58.50
N VAL A 203 11.74 -51.09 58.20
CA VAL A 203 12.77 -51.25 57.16
C VAL A 203 13.75 -52.35 57.58
N ALA A 204 14.03 -53.29 56.67
CA ALA A 204 14.93 -54.41 56.94
C ALA A 204 16.41 -54.03 56.87
N ILE A 205 17.28 -54.85 57.47
CA ILE A 205 18.72 -54.80 57.20
C ILE A 205 18.99 -55.28 55.76
N ASP A 206 20.01 -54.72 55.10
CA ASP A 206 20.37 -54.97 53.68
C ASP A 206 19.33 -54.50 52.65
N VAL A 207 18.85 -53.27 52.81
CA VAL A 207 18.01 -52.57 51.81
C VAL A 207 18.65 -51.24 51.43
N TYR A 208 18.29 -50.72 50.26
CA TYR A 208 18.89 -49.53 49.68
C TYR A 208 17.85 -48.53 49.22
N THR A 209 18.21 -47.25 49.31
CA THR A 209 17.40 -46.13 48.81
C THR A 209 17.75 -45.84 47.35
N VAL A 210 16.75 -45.92 46.47
CA VAL A 210 16.85 -45.48 45.08
C VAL A 210 16.18 -44.12 44.95
N SER A 211 16.97 -43.11 44.64
CA SER A 211 16.50 -41.75 44.36
C SER A 211 16.45 -41.49 42.85
N PHE A 212 15.56 -40.60 42.42
CA PHE A 212 15.33 -40.30 41.01
C PHE A 212 15.62 -38.82 40.72
N ASN A 213 16.66 -38.57 39.93
CA ASN A 213 16.92 -37.24 39.38
C ASN A 213 16.28 -37.14 38.00
N THR A 214 15.17 -36.41 37.90
CA THR A 214 14.42 -36.28 36.64
C THR A 214 15.13 -35.41 35.61
N GLY A 215 16.13 -34.61 36.01
CA GLY A 215 16.79 -33.63 35.15
C GLY A 215 15.93 -32.41 34.81
N TYR A 216 14.77 -32.24 35.48
CA TYR A 216 13.93 -31.04 35.40
C TYR A 216 13.15 -30.84 36.72
N SER A 217 12.15 -29.95 36.73
CA SER A 217 11.44 -29.53 37.93
C SER A 217 10.51 -30.59 38.55
N ALA A 218 10.22 -31.69 37.85
CA ALA A 218 9.39 -32.76 38.43
C ALA A 218 10.15 -33.54 39.50
N THR A 219 9.50 -33.82 40.62
CA THR A 219 10.02 -34.66 41.69
C THR A 219 9.38 -36.04 41.63
N VAL A 220 10.19 -37.08 41.87
CA VAL A 220 9.76 -38.47 41.99
C VAL A 220 10.16 -38.95 43.38
N VAL A 221 9.24 -39.62 44.07
CA VAL A 221 9.47 -40.14 45.43
C VAL A 221 10.53 -41.25 45.37
N SER A 222 11.51 -41.20 46.27
CA SER A 222 12.52 -42.26 46.40
C SER A 222 11.87 -43.59 46.81
N GLN A 223 12.39 -44.69 46.29
CA GLN A 223 11.94 -46.04 46.62
C GLN A 223 12.94 -46.72 47.55
N ILE A 224 12.45 -47.53 48.49
CA ILE A 224 13.27 -48.42 49.33
C ILE A 224 13.17 -49.82 48.73
N ILE A 225 14.30 -50.43 48.40
CA ILE A 225 14.34 -51.70 47.67
C ILE A 225 15.29 -52.66 48.38
N LYS A 226 14.87 -53.92 48.53
CA LYS A 226 15.68 -55.00 49.10
C LYS A 226 16.89 -55.32 48.23
N ASP A 227 18.03 -55.66 48.84
CA ASP A 227 19.21 -56.12 48.08
C ASP A 227 18.86 -57.25 47.11
N GLY A 228 19.27 -57.09 45.85
CA GLY A 228 19.02 -58.05 44.77
C GLY A 228 17.64 -57.96 44.11
N TYR A 229 16.79 -57.00 44.47
CA TYR A 229 15.46 -56.79 43.86
C TYR A 229 15.44 -55.63 42.86
N LYS A 230 14.42 -55.61 42.00
CA LYS A 230 14.22 -54.59 40.95
C LYS A 230 13.49 -53.38 41.52
N VAL A 231 13.80 -52.21 40.98
CA VAL A 231 13.10 -50.96 41.26
C VAL A 231 11.93 -50.77 40.29
N GLU A 232 10.83 -50.14 40.72
CA GLU A 232 9.69 -49.85 39.86
C GLU A 232 9.95 -48.58 39.00
N LYS A 233 9.67 -48.65 37.70
CA LYS A 233 9.88 -47.53 36.78
C LYS A 233 8.88 -46.39 37.07
N PRO A 234 9.33 -45.17 37.38
CA PRO A 234 8.43 -44.04 37.56
C PRO A 234 7.82 -43.58 36.23
N THR A 235 6.58 -43.10 36.27
CA THR A 235 5.91 -42.45 35.14
C THR A 235 6.28 -40.98 35.07
N LEU A 236 6.85 -40.52 33.95
CA LEU A 236 7.19 -39.11 33.71
C LEU A 236 6.70 -38.67 32.33
N ASP A 237 6.23 -37.44 32.27
CA ASP A 237 5.92 -36.73 31.04
C ASP A 237 6.61 -35.35 31.06
N ARG A 238 7.25 -35.01 29.94
CA ARG A 238 7.97 -33.75 29.74
C ARG A 238 7.67 -33.25 28.33
N ILE A 239 6.73 -32.30 28.25
CA ILE A 239 6.31 -31.67 26.98
C ILE A 239 7.52 -31.24 26.16
N GLY A 240 7.57 -31.67 24.89
CA GLY A 240 8.65 -31.32 23.97
C GLY A 240 9.88 -32.23 24.01
N TYR A 241 9.91 -33.22 24.91
CA TYR A 241 11.06 -34.11 25.08
C TYR A 241 10.65 -35.59 25.09
N THR A 242 11.53 -36.46 24.60
CA THR A 242 11.41 -37.92 24.71
C THR A 242 12.36 -38.42 25.80
N LEU A 243 11.87 -39.30 26.69
CA LEU A 243 12.70 -39.95 27.71
C LEU A 243 13.53 -41.05 27.05
N ASP A 244 14.84 -40.85 26.96
CA ASP A 244 15.75 -41.82 26.36
C ASP A 244 15.97 -43.03 27.27
N GLY A 245 16.02 -42.78 28.58
CA GLY A 245 16.25 -43.82 29.57
C GLY A 245 16.64 -43.25 30.93
N TRP A 246 16.84 -44.17 31.87
CA TRP A 246 17.37 -43.86 33.20
C TRP A 246 18.80 -44.39 33.29
N TYR A 247 19.66 -43.69 34.03
CA TYR A 247 21.08 -44.01 34.11
C TYR A 247 21.55 -44.00 35.56
N CYS A 248 22.35 -44.99 35.95
CA CYS A 248 23.08 -45.03 37.21
C CYS A 248 24.57 -44.94 36.90
N ASN A 249 25.30 -43.99 37.50
CA ASN A 249 26.75 -43.85 37.29
C ASN A 249 27.18 -43.81 35.79
N ASN A 250 26.37 -43.18 34.93
CA ASN A 250 26.51 -43.11 33.47
C ASN A 250 26.22 -44.38 32.67
N GLU A 251 25.88 -45.51 33.31
CA GLU A 251 25.41 -46.72 32.62
C GLU A 251 23.88 -46.73 32.56
N GLU A 252 23.32 -47.27 31.47
CA GLU A 252 21.87 -47.35 31.26
C GLU A 252 21.26 -48.36 32.23
N TRP A 253 20.13 -47.99 32.86
CA TRP A 253 19.41 -48.81 33.81
C TRP A 253 18.18 -49.45 33.18
N HIS A 254 18.15 -50.78 33.18
CA HIS A 254 17.08 -51.60 32.64
C HIS A 254 16.20 -52.16 33.77
N PHE A 255 15.08 -51.49 34.04
CA PHE A 255 14.12 -51.84 35.11
C PHE A 255 13.63 -53.30 35.11
N ASN A 256 13.67 -53.98 33.96
CA ASN A 256 13.23 -55.37 33.84
C ASN A 256 14.32 -56.40 34.19
N SER A 257 15.60 -56.02 34.28
CA SER A 257 16.73 -56.94 34.51
C SER A 257 17.64 -56.52 35.66
N ASP A 258 17.81 -55.22 35.87
CA ASP A 258 18.79 -54.69 36.80
C ASP A 258 18.26 -54.70 38.22
N VAL A 259 19.15 -54.95 39.17
CA VAL A 259 18.82 -55.14 40.58
C VAL A 259 19.63 -54.20 41.45
N VAL A 260 19.02 -53.75 42.55
CA VAL A 260 19.61 -52.79 43.48
C VAL A 260 20.60 -53.50 44.40
N LYS A 261 21.81 -52.94 44.57
CA LYS A 261 22.90 -53.50 45.39
C LYS A 261 23.60 -52.48 46.31
N ASN A 262 23.19 -51.22 46.25
CA ASN A 262 23.67 -50.12 47.07
C ASN A 262 22.71 -48.93 46.93
N ASP A 263 22.81 -47.96 47.84
CA ASP A 263 22.12 -46.67 47.67
C ASP A 263 22.56 -46.04 46.33
N MET A 264 21.59 -45.61 45.53
CA MET A 264 21.85 -45.13 44.17
C MET A 264 20.88 -44.03 43.74
N THR A 265 21.30 -43.30 42.70
CA THR A 265 20.50 -42.28 42.04
C THR A 265 20.36 -42.63 40.57
N LEU A 266 19.12 -42.86 40.11
CA LEU A 266 18.80 -42.99 38.70
C LEU A 266 18.55 -41.59 38.13
N SER A 267 19.29 -41.21 37.09
CA SER A 267 19.15 -39.93 36.40
C SER A 267 18.50 -40.11 35.04
N ALA A 268 17.43 -39.39 34.76
CA ALA A 268 16.76 -39.42 33.45
C ALA A 268 17.56 -38.62 32.41
N LYS A 269 17.70 -39.18 31.20
CA LYS A 269 18.19 -38.44 30.03
C LYS A 269 17.06 -38.20 29.05
N TRP A 270 17.08 -37.02 28.44
CA TRP A 270 16.01 -36.54 27.57
C TRP A 270 16.59 -36.05 26.24
N THR A 271 15.95 -36.45 25.15
CA THR A 271 16.20 -35.88 23.82
C THR A 271 15.07 -34.89 23.50
N ALA A 272 15.43 -33.68 23.07
CA ALA A 272 14.44 -32.70 22.60
C ALA A 272 13.83 -33.18 21.28
N ASN A 273 12.50 -33.15 21.19
CA ASN A 273 11.80 -33.55 19.97
C ASN A 273 12.00 -32.48 18.90
N GLU A 274 12.09 -32.91 17.64
CA GLU A 274 12.10 -32.02 16.49
C GLU A 274 10.69 -31.84 15.93
N TYR A 275 10.36 -30.61 15.55
CA TYR A 275 9.10 -30.25 14.93
C TYR A 275 9.35 -29.54 13.60
N THR A 276 8.51 -29.82 12.62
CA THR A 276 8.53 -29.12 11.33
C THR A 276 7.74 -27.82 11.44
N VAL A 277 8.32 -26.74 10.94
CA VAL A 277 7.71 -25.41 10.86
C VAL A 277 7.60 -25.00 9.41
N ASP A 278 6.36 -24.89 8.94
CA ASP A 278 6.00 -24.42 7.61
C ASP A 278 5.70 -22.92 7.63
N PHE A 279 5.97 -22.22 6.52
CA PHE A 279 5.76 -20.78 6.39
C PHE A 279 4.79 -20.47 5.25
N VAL A 280 3.77 -19.68 5.53
CA VAL A 280 2.79 -19.19 4.54
C VAL A 280 2.89 -17.68 4.41
N ASN A 281 3.27 -17.21 3.23
CA ASN A 281 3.32 -15.81 2.85
C ASN A 281 2.38 -15.56 1.66
N GLU A 282 1.17 -15.07 1.93
CA GLU A 282 0.13 -14.87 0.90
C GLU A 282 0.47 -13.74 -0.09
N MET A 283 1.36 -12.81 0.28
CA MET A 283 1.74 -11.65 -0.52
C MET A 283 3.08 -11.84 -1.26
N GLY A 284 3.66 -13.04 -1.22
CA GLY A 284 4.95 -13.31 -1.86
C GLY A 284 5.26 -14.80 -1.95
N THR A 285 6.54 -15.16 -2.01
CA THR A 285 6.96 -16.56 -2.01
C THR A 285 7.02 -17.11 -0.59
N ASN A 286 6.54 -18.34 -0.40
CA ASN A 286 6.70 -19.07 0.86
C ASN A 286 8.17 -19.42 1.10
N PRO A 287 8.74 -19.08 2.27
CA PRO A 287 10.02 -19.60 2.69
C PRO A 287 10.04 -21.12 2.80
N VAL A 288 11.24 -21.70 2.74
CA VAL A 288 11.44 -23.15 2.93
C VAL A 288 11.14 -23.52 4.39
N SER A 289 10.45 -24.65 4.58
CA SER A 289 10.18 -25.21 5.90
C SER A 289 11.47 -25.55 6.65
N ILE A 290 11.45 -25.39 7.96
CA ILE A 290 12.59 -25.73 8.83
C ILE A 290 12.19 -26.82 9.82
N ASN A 291 13.17 -27.60 10.27
CA ASN A 291 13.02 -28.47 11.44
C ASN A 291 13.72 -27.81 12.63
N VAL A 292 13.04 -27.75 13.77
CA VAL A 292 13.53 -27.11 14.99
C VAL A 292 13.33 -28.04 16.19
N ALA A 293 14.39 -28.22 16.98
CA ALA A 293 14.31 -28.96 18.24
C ALA A 293 13.65 -28.09 19.33
N PHE A 294 12.82 -28.69 20.18
CA PHE A 294 12.21 -27.99 21.32
C PHE A 294 13.27 -27.34 22.24
N ASP A 295 12.97 -26.16 22.78
CA ASP A 295 13.87 -25.31 23.60
C ASP A 295 15.17 -24.83 22.91
N SER A 296 15.40 -25.17 21.65
CA SER A 296 16.52 -24.65 20.85
C SER A 296 16.22 -23.24 20.33
N ASN A 297 17.27 -22.47 20.03
CA ASN A 297 17.11 -21.15 19.41
C ASN A 297 16.76 -21.31 17.93
N VAL A 298 15.68 -20.66 17.49
CA VAL A 298 15.28 -20.54 16.09
C VAL A 298 15.45 -19.11 15.58
N THR A 299 15.87 -19.00 14.31
CA THR A 299 15.82 -17.76 13.54
C THR A 299 14.77 -17.92 12.46
N LEU A 300 13.72 -17.10 12.50
CA LEU A 300 12.66 -17.08 11.52
C LEU A 300 13.17 -16.43 10.21
N PRO A 301 12.70 -16.90 9.04
CA PRO A 301 13.11 -16.36 7.76
C PRO A 301 12.64 -14.91 7.60
N THR A 302 13.45 -14.12 6.89
CA THR A 302 13.02 -12.85 6.31
C THR A 302 12.18 -13.11 5.07
N VAL A 303 11.29 -12.19 4.75
CA VAL A 303 10.49 -12.19 3.52
C VAL A 303 10.94 -11.01 2.65
N ASP A 304 10.76 -11.14 1.34
CA ASP A 304 11.02 -10.05 0.40
C ASP A 304 10.07 -8.88 0.68
N GLU A 305 10.51 -7.66 0.39
CA GLU A 305 9.67 -6.47 0.51
C GLU A 305 8.48 -6.56 -0.46
N VAL A 306 7.31 -6.13 0.01
CA VAL A 306 6.09 -6.03 -0.80
C VAL A 306 5.73 -4.55 -0.90
N ASP A 307 5.68 -4.04 -2.12
CA ASP A 307 5.36 -2.64 -2.39
C ASP A 307 4.09 -2.20 -1.66
N GLY A 308 4.19 -1.10 -0.91
CA GLY A 308 3.05 -0.53 -0.19
C GLY A 308 2.70 -1.22 1.15
N TYR A 309 3.42 -2.27 1.56
CA TYR A 309 3.16 -3.00 2.80
C TYR A 309 4.42 -3.15 3.66
N THR A 310 4.24 -3.13 4.98
CA THR A 310 5.28 -3.45 5.97
C THR A 310 5.04 -4.83 6.57
N PHE A 311 6.08 -5.66 6.60
CA PHE A 311 6.01 -6.98 7.24
C PHE A 311 5.86 -6.84 8.77
N ALA A 312 4.71 -7.27 9.29
CA ALA A 312 4.37 -7.15 10.72
C ALA A 312 4.86 -8.34 11.57
N GLY A 313 5.31 -9.42 10.92
CA GLY A 313 5.87 -10.61 11.59
C GLY A 313 5.15 -11.92 11.26
N TRP A 314 5.67 -13.00 11.84
CA TRP A 314 5.12 -14.35 11.73
C TRP A 314 4.14 -14.64 12.87
N TYR A 315 3.02 -15.30 12.56
CA TYR A 315 1.96 -15.58 13.52
C TYR A 315 1.62 -17.07 13.58
N TYR A 316 1.38 -17.56 14.80
CA TYR A 316 0.80 -18.87 15.08
C TYR A 316 -0.46 -18.69 15.92
N ASN A 317 -1.61 -19.19 15.46
CA ASN A 317 -2.90 -19.06 16.17
C ASN A 317 -3.19 -17.63 16.67
N SER A 318 -2.96 -16.64 15.81
CA SER A 318 -3.10 -15.19 16.11
C SER A 318 -2.10 -14.58 17.10
N GLN A 319 -1.12 -15.35 17.58
CA GLN A 319 -0.03 -14.84 18.42
C GLN A 319 1.24 -14.62 17.59
N VAL A 320 1.95 -13.52 17.85
CA VAL A 320 3.24 -13.23 17.20
C VAL A 320 4.30 -14.22 17.67
N VAL A 321 5.07 -14.75 16.72
CA VAL A 321 6.22 -15.61 16.98
C VAL A 321 7.49 -14.83 16.65
N ASN A 322 8.41 -14.75 17.62
CA ASN A 322 9.66 -14.03 17.49
C ASN A 322 10.85 -15.01 17.43
N ASN A 323 11.99 -14.52 16.96
CA ASN A 323 13.27 -15.25 17.09
C ASN A 323 13.57 -15.57 18.55
N GLY A 324 14.17 -16.73 18.81
CA GLY A 324 14.53 -17.14 20.17
C GLY A 324 14.19 -18.60 20.44
N LYS A 325 13.93 -18.93 21.71
CA LYS A 325 13.65 -20.31 22.10
C LYS A 325 12.33 -20.82 21.53
N TRP A 326 12.38 -21.97 20.85
CA TRP A 326 11.19 -22.64 20.34
C TRP A 326 10.42 -23.35 21.45
N SER A 327 9.15 -22.99 21.63
CA SER A 327 8.28 -23.50 22.70
C SER A 327 6.99 -24.15 22.21
N ILE A 328 6.83 -24.35 20.89
CA ILE A 328 5.65 -25.01 20.31
C ILE A 328 5.94 -26.50 20.16
N ALA A 329 5.31 -27.33 21.01
CA ALA A 329 5.55 -28.79 21.08
C ALA A 329 4.75 -29.59 20.03
N THR A 330 4.64 -29.09 18.80
CA THR A 330 3.97 -29.75 17.68
C THR A 330 4.44 -29.14 16.36
N ASN A 331 4.15 -29.81 15.24
CA ASN A 331 4.37 -29.22 13.92
C ASN A 331 3.48 -27.97 13.76
N ALA A 332 4.06 -26.88 13.27
CA ALA A 332 3.40 -25.58 13.23
C ALA A 332 3.45 -24.98 11.84
N THR A 333 2.41 -24.23 11.48
CA THR A 333 2.41 -23.37 10.29
C THR A 333 2.36 -21.93 10.75
N LEU A 334 3.39 -21.16 10.40
CA LEU A 334 3.45 -19.73 10.67
C LEU A 334 2.97 -18.94 9.46
N THR A 335 2.06 -18.00 9.67
CA THR A 335 1.53 -17.14 8.61
C THR A 335 2.12 -15.74 8.73
N ALA A 336 2.62 -15.20 7.61
CA ALA A 336 3.08 -13.82 7.51
C ALA A 336 1.88 -12.87 7.63
N LYS A 337 2.05 -11.79 8.41
CA LYS A 337 1.10 -10.66 8.40
C LYS A 337 1.77 -9.41 7.87
N TRP A 338 0.98 -8.61 7.17
CA TRP A 338 1.39 -7.39 6.51
C TRP A 338 0.48 -6.24 6.95
N THR A 339 1.07 -5.06 7.10
CA THR A 339 0.34 -3.82 7.40
C THR A 339 0.46 -2.91 6.19
N ALA A 340 -0.67 -2.46 5.62
CA ALA A 340 -0.65 -1.48 4.54
C ALA A 340 -0.04 -0.16 5.03
N ASN A 341 0.85 0.41 4.23
CA ASN A 341 1.51 1.67 4.55
C ASN A 341 0.58 2.86 4.28
N GLU A 342 0.82 3.96 5.01
CA GLU A 342 0.15 5.24 4.77
C GLU A 342 1.10 6.20 4.06
N TYR A 343 0.54 6.97 3.13
CA TYR A 343 1.26 7.97 2.33
C TYR A 343 0.57 9.32 2.42
N THR A 344 1.37 10.39 2.32
CA THR A 344 0.88 11.76 2.33
C THR A 344 0.76 12.28 0.91
N ILE A 345 -0.44 12.77 0.58
CA ILE A 345 -0.72 13.53 -0.64
C ILE A 345 -0.60 15.01 -0.31
N THR A 346 0.17 15.74 -1.11
CA THR A 346 0.14 17.21 -1.15
C THR A 346 -0.74 17.65 -2.32
N LEU A 347 -1.68 18.54 -2.06
CA LEU A 347 -2.64 19.05 -3.03
C LEU A 347 -2.26 20.48 -3.40
N ASP A 348 -1.80 20.66 -4.63
CA ASP A 348 -1.49 21.97 -5.20
C ASP A 348 -2.66 22.42 -6.09
N PRO A 349 -3.54 23.30 -5.61
CA PRO A 349 -4.66 23.79 -6.40
C PRO A 349 -4.22 24.80 -7.46
N GLY A 350 -2.92 25.07 -7.66
CA GLY A 350 -2.43 26.10 -8.56
C GLY A 350 -3.00 27.47 -8.20
N ALA A 351 -3.65 28.13 -9.16
CA ALA A 351 -4.31 29.41 -8.95
C ALA A 351 -5.69 29.32 -8.25
N GLY A 352 -6.16 28.10 -7.95
CA GLY A 352 -7.34 27.85 -7.14
C GLY A 352 -7.06 27.84 -5.63
N SER A 353 -8.04 27.37 -4.86
CA SER A 353 -7.94 27.19 -3.42
C SER A 353 -8.52 25.84 -3.01
N VAL A 354 -7.97 25.21 -1.98
CA VAL A 354 -8.43 23.93 -1.46
C VAL A 354 -8.57 24.01 0.05
N SER A 355 -9.61 23.39 0.61
CA SER A 355 -9.90 23.44 2.05
C SER A 355 -8.85 22.73 2.92
N LYS A 356 -8.15 21.74 2.33
CA LYS A 356 -7.09 20.98 2.99
C LYS A 356 -5.99 20.68 1.97
N ALA A 357 -4.78 21.16 2.22
CA ALA A 357 -3.64 21.00 1.30
C ALA A 357 -2.92 19.64 1.44
N THR A 358 -3.21 18.86 2.48
CA THR A 358 -2.61 17.53 2.66
C THR A 358 -3.62 16.48 3.11
N VAL A 359 -3.54 15.27 2.57
CA VAL A 359 -4.41 14.14 2.88
C VAL A 359 -3.58 12.88 3.05
N ASN A 360 -3.88 12.05 4.04
CA ASN A 360 -3.25 10.74 4.20
C ASN A 360 -4.13 9.68 3.54
N VAL A 361 -3.50 8.74 2.85
CA VAL A 361 -4.15 7.63 2.17
C VAL A 361 -3.46 6.32 2.52
N THR A 362 -4.21 5.24 2.56
CA THR A 362 -3.71 3.89 2.82
C THR A 362 -3.54 3.15 1.51
N TYR A 363 -2.43 2.43 1.35
CA TYR A 363 -2.16 1.63 0.15
C TYR A 363 -3.25 0.58 -0.11
N ASP A 364 -3.58 0.37 -1.38
CA ASP A 364 -4.61 -0.57 -1.89
C ASP A 364 -6.04 -0.27 -1.40
N GLU A 365 -6.30 0.96 -0.95
CA GLU A 365 -7.63 1.43 -0.55
C GLU A 365 -8.14 2.55 -1.49
N ASP A 366 -9.46 2.67 -1.59
CA ASP A 366 -10.11 3.81 -2.26
C ASP A 366 -9.96 5.07 -1.41
N PHE A 367 -9.93 6.23 -2.05
CA PHE A 367 -9.75 7.51 -1.36
C PHE A 367 -10.63 8.62 -1.93
N THR A 368 -10.78 9.69 -1.17
CA THR A 368 -11.51 10.88 -1.61
C THR A 368 -10.76 12.12 -1.17
N LEU A 369 -10.55 13.04 -2.10
CA LEU A 369 -9.80 14.28 -1.90
C LEU A 369 -10.76 15.47 -1.83
N PRO A 370 -10.40 16.54 -1.10
CA PRO A 370 -11.16 17.79 -1.14
C PRO A 370 -11.19 18.33 -2.57
N VAL A 371 -12.38 18.79 -2.97
CA VAL A 371 -12.60 19.46 -4.26
C VAL A 371 -12.11 20.91 -4.13
N PRO A 372 -11.10 21.33 -4.91
CA PRO A 372 -10.65 22.71 -4.92
C PRO A 372 -11.67 23.60 -5.65
N THR A 373 -11.63 24.89 -5.34
CA THR A 373 -12.43 25.93 -5.98
C THR A 373 -11.52 26.93 -6.67
N ASN A 374 -11.86 27.30 -7.88
CA ASN A 374 -11.22 28.35 -8.65
C ASN A 374 -12.33 29.28 -9.18
N ASP A 375 -12.04 30.57 -9.29
CA ASP A 375 -13.02 31.57 -9.70
C ASP A 375 -13.44 31.43 -11.18
N TYR A 376 -12.67 30.71 -12.00
CA TYR A 376 -12.78 30.66 -13.46
C TYR A 376 -12.67 29.28 -14.12
N GLY A 377 -11.98 28.31 -13.50
CA GLY A 377 -11.85 26.94 -14.02
C GLY A 377 -12.85 25.95 -13.40
N VAL A 378 -13.19 24.88 -14.14
CA VAL A 378 -14.00 23.77 -13.61
C VAL A 378 -13.07 22.65 -13.17
N PHE A 379 -13.18 22.23 -11.91
CA PHE A 379 -12.40 21.11 -11.41
C PHE A 379 -12.85 19.81 -12.08
N THR A 380 -11.96 19.16 -12.83
CA THR A 380 -12.23 17.88 -13.50
C THR A 380 -11.64 16.67 -12.79
N GLY A 381 -10.73 16.89 -11.84
CA GLY A 381 -10.01 15.86 -11.10
C GLY A 381 -8.61 16.31 -10.68
N TRP A 382 -8.04 15.62 -9.70
CA TRP A 382 -6.63 15.77 -9.32
C TRP A 382 -5.75 14.99 -10.28
N LEU A 383 -4.64 15.59 -10.70
CA LEU A 383 -3.71 15.07 -11.68
C LEU A 383 -2.40 14.65 -11.01
N TYR A 384 -1.82 13.54 -11.46
CA TYR A 384 -0.43 13.16 -11.18
C TYR A 384 0.30 13.00 -12.51
N ASN A 385 1.33 13.82 -12.75
CA ASN A 385 2.01 13.90 -14.05
C ASN A 385 1.02 14.05 -15.22
N ASP A 386 0.10 15.01 -15.09
CA ASP A 386 -0.95 15.36 -16.07
C ASP A 386 -2.03 14.28 -16.33
N GLU A 387 -1.95 13.13 -15.65
CA GLU A 387 -2.96 12.07 -15.75
C GLU A 387 -3.95 12.13 -14.58
N PRO A 388 -5.26 12.02 -14.83
CA PRO A 388 -6.27 12.09 -13.78
C PRO A 388 -6.23 10.85 -12.89
N ILE A 389 -6.23 11.08 -11.57
CA ILE A 389 -6.34 10.01 -10.57
C ILE A 389 -7.62 10.12 -9.72
N THR A 390 -8.32 11.26 -9.79
CA THR A 390 -9.69 11.41 -9.26
C THR A 390 -10.64 11.93 -10.32
N ASP A 391 -11.94 11.76 -10.08
CA ASP A 391 -12.99 12.45 -10.83
C ASP A 391 -13.21 13.89 -10.35
N SER A 392 -14.17 14.59 -10.97
CA SER A 392 -14.57 15.98 -10.66
C SER A 392 -15.22 16.16 -9.28
N THR A 393 -15.48 15.07 -8.55
CA THR A 393 -16.00 15.09 -7.18
C THR A 393 -14.94 14.72 -6.15
N GLY A 394 -13.70 14.47 -6.61
CA GLY A 394 -12.56 14.12 -5.77
C GLY A 394 -12.47 12.63 -5.42
N HIS A 395 -13.34 11.77 -5.95
CA HIS A 395 -13.28 10.33 -5.72
C HIS A 395 -12.20 9.69 -6.59
N SER A 396 -11.44 8.76 -6.01
CA SER A 396 -10.37 8.05 -6.70
C SER A 396 -10.88 7.23 -7.89
N LEU A 397 -10.20 7.32 -9.03
CA LEU A 397 -10.48 6.49 -10.22
C LEU A 397 -9.93 5.07 -10.06
N THR A 398 -8.89 4.92 -9.25
CA THR A 398 -8.28 3.64 -8.86
C THR A 398 -7.87 3.71 -7.40
N LYS A 399 -7.75 2.55 -6.74
CA LYS A 399 -7.16 2.45 -5.41
C LYS A 399 -5.75 3.06 -5.35
N TRP A 400 -5.33 3.51 -4.18
CA TRP A 400 -3.99 4.06 -3.98
C TRP A 400 -2.90 3.03 -4.25
N ASN A 401 -2.00 3.32 -5.18
CA ASN A 401 -0.94 2.40 -5.61
C ASN A 401 0.46 3.03 -5.61
N PHE A 402 0.61 4.26 -5.13
CA PHE A 402 1.91 4.93 -5.01
C PHE A 402 2.63 4.50 -3.73
N THR A 403 3.93 4.23 -3.83
CA THR A 403 4.79 3.78 -2.72
C THR A 403 5.61 4.92 -2.10
N SER A 404 5.27 6.17 -2.40
CA SER A 404 5.88 7.38 -1.84
C SER A 404 4.85 8.50 -1.68
N ASP A 405 5.22 9.52 -0.92
CA ASP A 405 4.47 10.79 -0.90
C ASP A 405 4.53 11.44 -2.30
N ILE A 406 3.43 12.04 -2.73
CA ILE A 406 3.33 12.72 -4.03
C ILE A 406 2.60 14.06 -3.90
N THR A 407 2.79 14.90 -4.91
CA THR A 407 2.01 16.12 -5.10
C THR A 407 1.07 15.92 -6.28
N LEU A 408 -0.19 16.32 -6.10
CA LEU A 408 -1.20 16.35 -7.15
C LEU A 408 -1.51 17.78 -7.51
N THR A 409 -1.74 18.01 -8.80
CA THR A 409 -2.05 19.32 -9.36
C THR A 409 -3.45 19.32 -9.96
N VAL A 410 -3.87 20.48 -10.45
CA VAL A 410 -5.13 20.68 -11.19
C VAL A 410 -4.85 21.48 -12.44
N ASP A 411 -5.60 21.16 -13.49
CA ASP A 411 -5.66 21.95 -14.71
C ASP A 411 -6.93 22.81 -14.68
N TRP A 412 -6.76 24.14 -14.70
CA TRP A 412 -7.86 25.10 -14.72
C TRP A 412 -8.19 25.63 -16.12
N THR A 413 -7.58 25.06 -17.16
CA THR A 413 -7.75 25.51 -18.55
C THR A 413 -9.22 25.47 -18.96
N VAL A 414 -9.74 26.62 -19.40
CA VAL A 414 -11.12 26.79 -19.82
C VAL A 414 -11.25 26.42 -21.29
N LYS A 415 -11.98 25.33 -21.55
CA LYS A 415 -12.30 24.86 -22.91
C LYS A 415 -13.42 25.68 -23.53
N ILE A 416 -13.16 26.31 -24.67
CA ILE A 416 -14.09 27.18 -25.40
C ILE A 416 -14.70 26.41 -26.57
N TYR A 417 -16.00 26.11 -26.49
CA TYR A 417 -16.74 25.45 -27.57
C TYR A 417 -17.68 26.38 -28.32
N THR A 418 -18.09 27.49 -27.67
CA THR A 418 -19.14 28.39 -28.14
C THR A 418 -18.76 29.86 -27.93
N VAL A 419 -19.50 30.76 -28.57
CA VAL A 419 -19.39 32.22 -28.33
C VAL A 419 -19.61 32.56 -26.85
N GLU A 420 -20.54 31.89 -26.17
CA GLU A 420 -20.80 32.12 -24.75
C GLU A 420 -19.60 31.76 -23.87
N ASP A 421 -18.87 30.69 -24.22
CA ASP A 421 -17.62 30.35 -23.55
C ASP A 421 -16.54 31.39 -23.81
N LEU A 422 -16.42 31.87 -25.06
CA LEU A 422 -15.45 32.91 -25.44
C LEU A 422 -15.67 34.20 -24.63
N LEU A 423 -16.94 34.58 -24.40
CA LEU A 423 -17.28 35.77 -23.62
C LEU A 423 -16.85 35.67 -22.14
N LYS A 424 -16.61 34.46 -21.60
CA LYS A 424 -16.09 34.28 -20.24
C LYS A 424 -14.70 34.87 -20.04
N MET A 425 -13.90 34.98 -21.10
CA MET A 425 -12.59 35.67 -21.06
C MET A 425 -12.74 37.14 -20.61
N GLY A 426 -13.87 37.78 -20.88
CA GLY A 426 -14.20 39.12 -20.38
C GLY A 426 -14.40 39.21 -18.86
N THR A 427 -14.66 38.07 -18.21
CA THR A 427 -14.83 37.95 -16.75
C THR A 427 -13.53 37.47 -16.10
N TYR A 428 -12.79 36.62 -16.79
CA TYR A 428 -11.63 35.88 -16.29
C TYR A 428 -10.37 36.30 -17.03
N LEU A 429 -9.94 37.54 -16.76
CA LEU A 429 -8.92 38.22 -17.55
C LEU A 429 -7.52 37.61 -17.41
N ASN A 430 -7.27 36.76 -16.42
CA ASN A 430 -5.99 36.10 -16.14
C ASN A 430 -6.05 34.57 -16.26
N GLY A 431 -7.13 34.01 -16.85
CA GLY A 431 -7.28 32.56 -17.01
C GLY A 431 -6.53 32.01 -18.22
N ASP A 432 -6.38 30.69 -18.24
CA ASP A 432 -5.87 29.93 -19.38
C ASP A 432 -7.04 29.38 -20.19
N PHE A 433 -7.02 29.60 -21.50
CA PHE A 433 -8.12 29.28 -22.41
C PHE A 433 -7.62 28.48 -23.60
N ILE A 434 -8.40 27.49 -24.02
CA ILE A 434 -8.13 26.72 -25.24
C ILE A 434 -9.39 26.63 -26.10
N LEU A 435 -9.26 26.95 -27.39
CA LEU A 435 -10.34 26.72 -28.34
C LEU A 435 -10.47 25.22 -28.63
N MET A 436 -11.71 24.73 -28.57
CA MET A 436 -12.04 23.35 -28.93
C MET A 436 -12.83 23.27 -30.23
N ASN A 437 -13.27 24.42 -30.76
CA ASN A 437 -14.03 24.58 -32.00
C ASN A 437 -13.72 25.93 -32.63
N ASP A 438 -14.00 26.05 -33.92
CA ASP A 438 -14.11 27.34 -34.59
C ASP A 438 -15.27 28.14 -34.01
N ILE A 439 -15.07 29.44 -33.77
CA ILE A 439 -16.06 30.34 -33.16
C ILE A 439 -16.48 31.41 -34.16
N ASP A 440 -17.76 31.47 -34.50
CA ASP A 440 -18.33 32.48 -35.39
C ASP A 440 -18.99 33.63 -34.59
N LEU A 441 -18.49 34.86 -34.76
CA LEU A 441 -18.98 36.06 -34.09
C LEU A 441 -20.02 36.84 -34.91
N SER A 442 -20.54 36.26 -36.00
CA SER A 442 -21.59 36.88 -36.82
C SER A 442 -22.79 37.35 -36.00
N GLY A 443 -23.09 38.65 -36.08
CA GLY A 443 -24.23 39.25 -35.37
C GLY A 443 -24.03 39.42 -33.86
N VAL A 444 -22.87 39.08 -33.32
CA VAL A 444 -22.52 39.32 -31.92
C VAL A 444 -22.17 40.79 -31.76
N ASN A 445 -22.84 41.48 -30.84
CA ASN A 445 -22.42 42.82 -30.42
C ASN A 445 -21.17 42.68 -29.54
N TRP A 446 -20.01 42.69 -30.18
CA TRP A 446 -18.74 42.51 -29.50
C TRP A 446 -18.47 43.68 -28.55
N ASN A 447 -17.85 43.41 -27.40
CA ASN A 447 -17.24 44.42 -26.57
C ASN A 447 -15.80 43.96 -26.32
N PRO A 448 -14.77 44.67 -26.84
CA PRO A 448 -13.41 44.14 -26.77
C PRO A 448 -12.99 43.80 -25.33
N ILE A 449 -12.33 42.65 -25.19
CA ILE A 449 -11.98 42.09 -23.88
C ILE A 449 -10.83 42.90 -23.25
N GLY A 450 -10.92 43.15 -21.95
CA GLY A 450 -9.94 43.94 -21.21
C GLY A 450 -10.08 45.45 -21.41
N ILE A 451 -9.81 46.20 -20.35
CA ILE A 451 -9.77 47.68 -20.31
C ILE A 451 -8.43 48.13 -19.73
N ASN A 452 -8.08 49.41 -19.86
CA ASN A 452 -6.78 49.92 -19.37
C ASN A 452 -6.51 49.61 -17.88
N SER A 453 -7.54 49.67 -17.02
CA SER A 453 -7.40 49.36 -15.59
C SER A 453 -7.49 47.87 -15.23
N ALA A 454 -7.85 47.03 -16.20
CA ALA A 454 -8.01 45.59 -16.06
C ALA A 454 -7.76 44.94 -17.44
N PRO A 455 -6.50 44.90 -17.89
CA PRO A 455 -6.14 44.26 -19.15
C PRO A 455 -6.33 42.74 -19.05
N PHE A 456 -6.44 42.08 -20.19
CA PHE A 456 -6.28 40.63 -20.24
C PHE A 456 -4.79 40.28 -20.05
N THR A 457 -4.51 39.40 -19.10
CA THR A 457 -3.16 38.92 -18.72
C THR A 457 -3.04 37.40 -18.79
N GLY A 458 -4.08 36.72 -19.30
CA GLY A 458 -4.13 35.26 -19.38
C GLY A 458 -3.47 34.71 -20.64
N HIS A 459 -3.74 33.44 -20.89
CA HIS A 459 -3.30 32.70 -22.07
C HIS A 459 -4.49 32.29 -22.93
N LEU A 460 -4.39 32.45 -24.24
CA LEU A 460 -5.33 31.88 -25.19
C LEU A 460 -4.58 31.06 -26.23
N ASP A 461 -4.76 29.74 -26.14
CA ASP A 461 -4.38 28.78 -27.15
C ASP A 461 -5.52 28.62 -28.17
N GLY A 462 -5.25 29.03 -29.40
CA GLY A 462 -6.16 28.84 -30.52
C GLY A 462 -6.29 27.38 -30.95
N ASN A 463 -5.32 26.52 -30.60
CA ASN A 463 -5.31 25.09 -30.90
C ASN A 463 -5.60 24.80 -32.40
N GLY A 464 -5.15 25.70 -33.28
CA GLY A 464 -5.37 25.66 -34.73
C GLY A 464 -6.79 26.05 -35.19
N HIS A 465 -7.67 26.43 -34.27
CA HIS A 465 -9.03 26.90 -34.56
C HIS A 465 -9.08 28.38 -34.93
N LYS A 466 -10.22 28.78 -35.48
CA LYS A 466 -10.47 30.16 -35.88
C LYS A 466 -11.56 30.86 -35.07
N ILE A 467 -11.43 32.18 -34.97
CA ILE A 467 -12.49 33.10 -34.57
C ILE A 467 -12.84 33.94 -35.80
N SER A 468 -14.06 33.82 -36.30
CA SER A 468 -14.51 34.43 -37.56
C SER A 468 -15.50 35.57 -37.36
N ASN A 469 -15.61 36.47 -38.35
CA ASN A 469 -16.67 37.48 -38.46
C ASN A 469 -16.75 38.47 -37.29
N LEU A 470 -15.60 38.85 -36.74
CA LEU A 470 -15.52 39.90 -35.73
C LEU A 470 -15.71 41.29 -36.38
N THR A 471 -16.87 41.91 -36.18
CA THR A 471 -17.17 43.26 -36.68
C THR A 471 -17.12 44.31 -35.57
N ILE A 472 -16.39 45.40 -35.80
CA ILE A 472 -16.28 46.55 -34.90
C ILE A 472 -16.56 47.84 -35.68
N ASP A 473 -17.72 48.46 -35.39
CA ASP A 473 -18.01 49.84 -35.78
C ASP A 473 -17.85 50.78 -34.59
N THR A 474 -16.95 51.76 -34.73
CA THR A 474 -16.69 52.77 -33.69
C THR A 474 -17.93 53.60 -33.29
N SER A 475 -18.94 53.71 -34.15
CA SER A 475 -20.19 54.42 -33.84
C SER A 475 -20.94 53.83 -32.63
N ASN A 476 -20.69 52.54 -32.34
CA ASN A 476 -21.26 51.82 -31.19
C ASN A 476 -20.53 52.10 -29.87
N TYR A 477 -19.42 52.87 -29.87
CA TYR A 477 -18.58 53.06 -28.69
C TYR A 477 -18.27 54.52 -28.39
N THR A 478 -18.87 55.06 -27.33
CA THR A 478 -18.70 56.47 -26.94
C THR A 478 -17.41 56.75 -26.17
N ASN A 479 -16.92 55.81 -25.35
CA ASN A 479 -15.78 56.00 -24.43
C ASN A 479 -14.61 55.05 -24.65
N ARG A 480 -14.55 54.38 -25.80
CA ARG A 480 -13.49 53.43 -26.14
C ARG A 480 -12.55 54.00 -27.20
N SER A 481 -11.27 53.62 -27.12
CA SER A 481 -10.24 53.97 -28.09
C SER A 481 -9.43 52.77 -28.59
N SER A 482 -9.58 51.61 -27.95
CA SER A 482 -8.78 50.42 -28.26
C SER A 482 -9.69 49.27 -28.67
N PHE A 483 -9.44 48.73 -29.86
CA PHE A 483 -10.34 47.83 -30.58
C PHE A 483 -9.59 46.62 -31.13
N GLY A 484 -10.29 45.48 -31.11
CA GLY A 484 -9.82 44.16 -31.50
C GLY A 484 -10.68 43.09 -30.83
N LEU A 485 -10.26 41.82 -30.91
CA LEU A 485 -10.77 40.78 -30.03
C LEU A 485 -10.58 41.23 -28.57
N PHE A 486 -9.40 41.76 -28.28
CA PHE A 486 -9.06 42.43 -27.02
C PHE A 486 -8.94 43.95 -27.23
N GLY A 487 -9.36 44.73 -26.23
CA GLY A 487 -9.04 46.14 -26.18
C GLY A 487 -7.66 46.41 -25.60
N TYR A 488 -7.38 45.77 -24.46
CA TYR A 488 -6.13 45.92 -23.71
C TYR A 488 -5.65 44.57 -23.22
N ILE A 489 -4.39 44.26 -23.53
CA ILE A 489 -3.67 43.12 -22.97
C ILE A 489 -2.45 43.61 -22.17
N SER A 490 -1.90 42.75 -21.32
CA SER A 490 -0.66 42.98 -20.59
C SER A 490 -0.08 41.65 -20.14
N PHE A 491 1.16 41.33 -20.52
CA PHE A 491 1.80 40.03 -20.23
C PHE A 491 0.93 38.82 -20.63
N ALA A 492 0.11 38.98 -21.67
CA ALA A 492 -0.76 37.90 -22.16
C ALA A 492 -0.04 37.07 -23.22
N THR A 493 -0.40 35.80 -23.30
CA THR A 493 0.14 34.84 -24.27
C THR A 493 -0.92 34.42 -25.27
N PHE A 494 -0.57 34.40 -26.55
CA PHE A 494 -1.47 33.99 -27.63
C PHE A 494 -0.73 33.08 -28.59
N GLU A 495 -1.29 31.89 -28.86
CA GLU A 495 -0.72 30.96 -29.81
C GLU A 495 -1.73 30.29 -30.74
N ASP A 496 -1.27 29.93 -31.93
CA ASP A 496 -1.96 29.05 -32.89
C ASP A 496 -3.43 29.38 -33.17
N LEU A 497 -3.73 30.67 -33.31
CA LEU A 497 -5.07 31.22 -33.54
C LEU A 497 -5.21 31.84 -34.94
N VAL A 498 -6.34 31.59 -35.59
CA VAL A 498 -6.76 32.30 -36.80
C VAL A 498 -7.87 33.30 -36.47
N ILE A 499 -7.70 34.58 -36.81
CA ILE A 499 -8.78 35.58 -36.77
C ILE A 499 -9.20 35.86 -38.21
N GLU A 500 -10.34 35.32 -38.61
CA GLU A 500 -10.84 35.35 -39.97
C GLU A 500 -11.95 36.40 -40.14
N ASP A 501 -11.98 37.08 -41.28
CA ASP A 501 -13.03 38.04 -41.62
C ASP A 501 -13.23 39.13 -40.55
N PHE A 502 -12.13 39.64 -40.00
CA PHE A 502 -12.15 40.80 -39.10
C PHE A 502 -12.57 42.05 -39.88
N GLU A 503 -13.56 42.79 -39.37
CA GLU A 503 -14.02 44.04 -39.97
C GLU A 503 -13.94 45.18 -38.96
N PHE A 504 -13.20 46.23 -39.30
CA PHE A 504 -13.17 47.48 -38.53
C PHE A 504 -13.61 48.66 -39.39
N THR A 505 -14.60 49.41 -38.92
CA THR A 505 -15.10 50.63 -39.57
C THR A 505 -15.13 51.83 -38.64
N SER A 506 -14.67 52.97 -39.16
CA SER A 506 -14.83 54.26 -38.48
C SER A 506 -15.12 55.38 -39.48
N GLU A 507 -16.30 56.00 -39.35
CA GLU A 507 -16.71 57.14 -40.18
C GLU A 507 -16.05 58.45 -39.74
N ASN A 508 -15.97 58.69 -38.43
CA ASN A 508 -15.44 59.92 -37.85
C ASN A 508 -14.41 59.61 -36.75
N ILE A 509 -13.25 60.27 -36.83
CA ILE A 509 -12.18 60.17 -35.83
C ILE A 509 -12.32 61.31 -34.83
N GLU A 510 -12.99 61.04 -33.71
CA GLU A 510 -13.25 62.01 -32.65
C GLU A 510 -12.18 61.98 -31.53
N LYS A 511 -11.33 60.95 -31.52
CA LYS A 511 -10.23 60.74 -30.58
C LYS A 511 -9.20 59.79 -31.19
N THR A 512 -8.07 59.63 -30.50
CA THR A 512 -7.05 58.65 -30.91
C THR A 512 -7.61 57.23 -30.85
N TYR A 513 -7.41 56.45 -31.91
CA TYR A 513 -7.80 55.04 -31.96
C TYR A 513 -6.58 54.12 -32.11
N TYR A 514 -6.68 52.95 -31.48
CA TYR A 514 -5.71 51.86 -31.54
C TYR A 514 -6.45 50.60 -31.95
N VAL A 515 -6.03 50.00 -33.04
CA VAL A 515 -6.77 48.90 -33.65
C VAL A 515 -5.82 47.79 -34.08
N GLY A 516 -6.14 46.58 -33.67
CA GLY A 516 -5.60 45.36 -34.24
C GLY A 516 -6.62 44.24 -34.10
N ALA A 517 -6.59 43.24 -35.00
CA ALA A 517 -7.57 42.17 -34.94
C ALA A 517 -7.44 41.36 -33.64
N LEU A 518 -6.20 41.16 -33.17
CA LEU A 518 -5.93 40.55 -31.86
C LEU A 518 -6.20 41.55 -30.73
N ALA A 519 -5.46 42.66 -30.66
CA ALA A 519 -5.71 43.67 -29.64
C ALA A 519 -5.49 45.12 -30.08
N GLY A 520 -6.20 46.05 -29.45
CA GLY A 520 -5.94 47.48 -29.65
C GLY A 520 -4.58 47.91 -29.09
N ILE A 521 -4.35 47.64 -27.79
CA ILE A 521 -3.12 48.01 -27.08
C ILE A 521 -2.60 46.82 -26.28
N ASP A 522 -1.29 46.58 -26.37
CA ASP A 522 -0.53 45.86 -25.35
C ASP A 522 0.19 46.85 -24.41
N LEU A 523 -0.03 46.68 -23.10
CA LEU A 523 0.53 47.49 -22.02
C LEU A 523 1.83 46.90 -21.45
N THR A 524 2.28 45.74 -21.92
CA THR A 524 3.48 45.07 -21.40
C THR A 524 4.70 45.99 -21.39
N ASP A 525 5.35 46.11 -20.24
CA ASP A 525 6.61 46.82 -20.10
C ASP A 525 7.65 45.92 -19.40
N LEU A 526 8.55 45.31 -20.19
CA LEU A 526 9.66 44.47 -19.75
C LEU A 526 10.79 45.21 -19.00
N SER A 527 10.56 46.44 -18.54
CA SER A 527 11.42 47.05 -17.53
C SER A 527 11.27 46.43 -16.13
N SER A 528 10.28 45.55 -15.96
CA SER A 528 10.03 44.78 -14.74
C SER A 528 10.63 43.37 -14.82
N SER A 529 11.09 42.86 -13.68
CA SER A 529 11.93 41.66 -13.53
C SER A 529 11.16 40.32 -13.63
N THR A 530 10.17 40.21 -14.52
CA THR A 530 9.42 38.97 -14.71
C THR A 530 10.20 38.03 -15.63
N ASN A 531 10.28 36.74 -15.26
CA ASN A 531 10.97 35.71 -16.05
C ASN A 531 10.11 35.14 -17.20
N GLU A 532 8.88 35.62 -17.35
CA GLU A 532 7.96 35.22 -18.42
C GLU A 532 7.95 36.32 -19.48
N GLU A 533 8.40 35.97 -20.69
CA GLU A 533 8.27 36.83 -21.86
C GLU A 533 6.91 36.55 -22.51
N PRO A 534 6.05 37.56 -22.70
CA PRO A 534 4.80 37.37 -23.45
C PRO A 534 5.14 36.83 -24.84
N LEU A 535 4.37 35.85 -25.29
CA LEU A 535 4.59 35.18 -26.55
C LEU A 535 3.38 35.38 -27.46
N ILE A 536 3.59 36.11 -28.57
CA ILE A 536 2.63 36.20 -29.67
C ILE A 536 3.14 35.32 -30.80
N LYS A 537 2.48 34.18 -31.02
CA LYS A 537 3.00 33.14 -31.91
C LYS A 537 1.90 32.55 -32.79
N GLY A 538 2.22 32.27 -34.06
CA GLY A 538 1.34 31.44 -34.90
C GLY A 538 0.00 32.10 -35.25
N ILE A 539 -0.12 33.42 -35.10
CA ILE A 539 -1.38 34.14 -35.32
C ILE A 539 -1.54 34.49 -36.79
N THR A 540 -2.69 34.12 -37.38
CA THR A 540 -3.04 34.51 -38.75
C THR A 540 -4.28 35.41 -38.76
N THR A 541 -4.22 36.56 -39.43
CA THR A 541 -5.32 37.51 -39.49
C THR A 541 -5.76 37.81 -40.92
N SER A 542 -7.07 37.82 -41.19
CA SER A 542 -7.66 38.23 -42.47
C SER A 542 -8.90 39.11 -42.26
N GLY A 543 -9.27 39.89 -43.27
CA GLY A 543 -10.44 40.77 -43.21
C GLY A 543 -10.21 42.15 -43.82
N SER A 544 -11.02 43.12 -43.40
CA SER A 544 -11.10 44.47 -43.94
C SER A 544 -10.96 45.54 -42.83
N TYR A 545 -10.13 46.55 -43.08
CA TYR A 545 -9.98 47.71 -42.20
C TYR A 545 -10.21 49.00 -42.98
N VAL A 546 -11.22 49.78 -42.57
CA VAL A 546 -11.62 51.00 -43.27
C VAL A 546 -11.83 52.16 -42.29
N VAL A 547 -10.95 53.16 -42.38
CA VAL A 547 -11.19 54.49 -41.82
C VAL A 547 -11.62 55.43 -42.95
N ALA A 548 -12.85 55.94 -42.90
CA ALA A 548 -13.41 56.73 -43.98
C ALA A 548 -12.71 58.09 -44.13
N LYS A 549 -12.35 58.73 -43.01
CA LYS A 549 -11.72 60.04 -43.01
C LYS A 549 -10.76 60.20 -41.83
N GLN A 550 -9.53 60.62 -42.11
CA GLN A 550 -8.57 60.88 -41.04
C GLN A 550 -8.69 62.29 -40.45
N SER A 551 -8.51 62.41 -39.13
CA SER A 551 -8.38 63.64 -38.35
C SER A 551 -6.93 64.13 -38.27
N SER A 552 -6.73 65.44 -38.38
CA SER A 552 -5.41 66.06 -38.14
C SER A 552 -5.07 66.17 -36.65
N SER A 553 -6.06 66.04 -35.77
CA SER A 553 -5.90 66.20 -34.32
C SER A 553 -5.70 64.88 -33.59
N TYR A 554 -6.19 63.79 -34.17
CA TYR A 554 -6.26 62.48 -33.52
C TYR A 554 -5.69 61.40 -34.42
N PRO A 555 -4.51 60.85 -34.09
CA PRO A 555 -3.92 59.77 -34.87
C PRO A 555 -4.70 58.46 -34.72
N VAL A 556 -4.60 57.63 -35.75
CA VAL A 556 -5.09 56.25 -35.71
C VAL A 556 -3.89 55.31 -35.87
N TYR A 557 -3.73 54.41 -34.91
CA TYR A 557 -2.69 53.38 -34.91
C TYR A 557 -3.33 52.05 -35.26
N ALA A 558 -2.92 51.45 -36.38
CA ALA A 558 -3.53 50.23 -36.90
C ALA A 558 -2.47 49.20 -37.24
N GLY A 559 -2.66 47.97 -36.74
CA GLY A 559 -1.93 46.79 -37.18
C GLY A 559 -2.86 45.64 -37.49
N GLY A 560 -2.38 44.61 -38.18
CA GLY A 560 -3.13 43.36 -38.33
C GLY A 560 -3.35 42.68 -36.98
N LEU A 561 -2.33 42.69 -36.11
CA LEU A 561 -2.40 42.14 -34.75
C LEU A 561 -2.67 43.23 -33.71
N PHE A 562 -1.87 44.30 -33.73
CA PHE A 562 -1.89 45.32 -32.69
C PHE A 562 -1.94 46.75 -33.23
N GLY A 563 -2.73 47.61 -32.58
CA GLY A 563 -2.64 49.05 -32.81
C GLY A 563 -1.33 49.61 -32.24
N LYS A 564 -1.06 49.31 -30.98
CA LYS A 564 0.13 49.78 -30.26
C LYS A 564 0.67 48.73 -29.30
N VAL A 565 1.99 48.60 -29.27
CA VAL A 565 2.75 47.84 -28.25
C VAL A 565 3.85 48.72 -27.65
N SER A 566 4.42 48.32 -26.52
CA SER A 566 5.64 48.93 -25.99
C SER A 566 6.87 48.12 -26.37
N PHE A 567 6.85 46.85 -26.00
CA PHE A 567 7.80 45.82 -26.39
C PHE A 567 6.99 44.61 -26.84
N GLU A 568 7.38 43.95 -27.94
CA GLU A 568 6.73 42.68 -28.30
C GLU A 568 7.67 41.75 -29.09
N ILE A 569 7.50 40.44 -28.88
CA ILE A 569 8.09 39.39 -29.72
C ILE A 569 6.98 38.71 -30.49
N ILE A 570 6.94 38.97 -31.80
CA ILE A 570 5.96 38.40 -32.71
C ILE A 570 6.65 37.36 -33.58
N SER A 571 6.20 36.11 -33.48
CA SER A 571 6.80 34.99 -34.21
C SER A 571 5.79 34.19 -35.03
N ASN A 572 6.18 33.72 -36.21
CA ASN A 572 5.34 32.84 -37.04
C ASN A 572 3.95 33.43 -37.39
N CYS A 573 3.82 34.76 -37.42
CA CYS A 573 2.53 35.42 -37.63
C CYS A 573 2.36 35.90 -39.07
N LYS A 574 1.11 35.91 -39.54
CA LYS A 574 0.76 36.30 -40.92
C LYS A 574 -0.42 37.25 -40.95
N ASN A 575 -0.27 38.39 -41.61
CA ASN A 575 -1.37 39.32 -41.83
C ASN A 575 -1.80 39.39 -43.30
N PHE A 576 -3.10 39.28 -43.52
CA PHE A 576 -3.79 39.49 -44.79
C PHE A 576 -4.77 40.69 -44.74
N ILE A 577 -4.93 41.34 -43.59
CA ILE A 577 -5.82 42.51 -43.46
C ILE A 577 -5.23 43.70 -44.20
N GLY A 578 -6.00 44.27 -45.13
CA GLY A 578 -5.66 45.54 -45.78
C GLY A 578 -6.03 46.74 -44.92
N ILE A 579 -5.08 47.65 -44.66
CA ILE A 579 -5.23 48.81 -43.78
C ILE A 579 -5.28 50.10 -44.60
N THR A 580 -6.39 50.84 -44.52
CA THR A 580 -6.57 52.11 -45.24
C THR A 580 -6.78 53.30 -44.30
N ASN A 581 -6.11 54.43 -44.57
CA ASN A 581 -6.25 55.74 -43.90
C ASN A 581 -5.86 55.80 -42.41
N ALA A 582 -5.14 54.81 -41.87
CA ALA A 582 -4.53 54.94 -40.54
C ALA A 582 -3.37 55.96 -40.56
N SER A 583 -3.00 56.53 -39.40
CA SER A 583 -1.81 57.40 -39.27
C SER A 583 -0.52 56.62 -39.17
N TYR A 584 -0.55 55.55 -38.38
CA TYR A 584 0.56 54.63 -38.18
C TYR A 584 0.04 53.25 -38.53
N ALA A 585 0.54 52.69 -39.62
CA ALA A 585 0.04 51.42 -40.15
C ALA A 585 1.19 50.42 -40.27
N GLY A 586 1.05 49.27 -39.62
CA GLY A 586 1.93 48.12 -39.86
C GLY A 586 1.11 46.90 -40.22
N GLY A 587 1.63 45.96 -40.99
CA GLY A 587 0.88 44.72 -41.24
C GLY A 587 0.68 43.91 -39.97
N LEU A 588 1.62 43.95 -39.02
CA LEU A 588 1.45 43.33 -37.71
C LEU A 588 1.11 44.36 -36.64
N VAL A 589 1.88 45.45 -36.57
CA VAL A 589 1.80 46.43 -35.48
C VAL A 589 1.79 47.86 -36.02
N GLY A 590 0.81 48.67 -35.60
CA GLY A 590 0.77 50.09 -35.96
C GLY A 590 1.97 50.88 -35.43
N THR A 591 2.22 50.79 -34.13
CA THR A 591 3.41 51.39 -33.50
C THR A 591 3.95 50.60 -32.33
N ALA A 592 5.28 50.59 -32.17
CA ALA A 592 6.00 50.09 -31.01
C ALA A 592 6.71 51.27 -30.33
N THR A 593 6.45 51.56 -29.06
CA THR A 593 7.08 52.71 -28.39
C THR A 593 8.52 52.46 -27.96
N LYS A 594 8.89 51.21 -27.71
CA LYS A 594 10.29 50.81 -27.42
C LYS A 594 10.81 49.90 -28.53
N MET A 595 10.63 48.58 -28.38
CA MET A 595 11.27 47.59 -29.24
C MET A 595 10.26 46.61 -29.83
N MET A 596 10.59 46.02 -30.98
CA MET A 596 9.79 44.93 -31.54
C MET A 596 10.69 43.94 -32.26
N TYR A 597 10.39 42.65 -32.06
CA TYR A 597 10.97 41.55 -32.81
C TYR A 597 9.88 40.97 -33.73
N ALA A 598 10.18 40.89 -35.02
CA ALA A 598 9.38 40.18 -36.01
C ALA A 598 10.19 38.98 -36.52
N LEU A 599 9.78 37.78 -36.14
CA LEU A 599 10.50 36.54 -36.43
C LEU A 599 9.61 35.63 -37.27
N ASN A 600 10.11 35.15 -38.41
CA ASN A 600 9.34 34.28 -39.32
C ASN A 600 7.92 34.81 -39.61
N SER A 601 7.77 36.12 -39.80
CA SER A 601 6.46 36.76 -39.88
C SER A 601 6.28 37.52 -41.18
N SER A 602 5.04 37.62 -41.66
CA SER A 602 4.77 38.15 -42.98
C SER A 602 3.51 39.00 -43.08
N ASN A 603 3.52 39.90 -44.07
CA ASN A 603 2.36 40.68 -44.46
C ASN A 603 2.07 40.55 -45.96
N GLU A 604 0.82 40.28 -46.27
CA GLU A 604 0.25 40.26 -47.62
C GLU A 604 -0.97 41.20 -47.74
N GLY A 605 -1.40 41.83 -46.64
CA GLY A 605 -2.42 42.88 -46.64
C GLY A 605 -1.89 44.23 -47.11
N GLN A 606 -2.58 44.88 -48.07
CA GLN A 606 -2.20 46.18 -48.62
C GLN A 606 -2.30 47.29 -47.56
N ILE A 607 -1.33 48.20 -47.51
CA ILE A 607 -1.28 49.26 -46.49
C ILE A 607 -1.25 50.64 -47.14
N ASN A 608 -2.15 51.52 -46.72
CA ASN A 608 -2.20 52.94 -47.08
C ASN A 608 -2.34 53.81 -45.82
N SER A 609 -1.28 54.55 -45.50
CA SER A 609 -1.16 55.35 -44.28
C SER A 609 -1.03 56.85 -44.55
N THR A 610 -1.53 57.66 -43.63
CA THR A 610 -1.42 59.13 -43.67
C THR A 610 -0.15 59.68 -43.01
N LEU A 611 0.65 58.87 -42.30
CA LEU A 611 1.99 59.25 -41.85
C LEU A 611 3.01 58.15 -42.14
N TYR A 612 3.02 57.08 -41.34
CA TYR A 612 4.04 56.03 -41.39
C TYR A 612 3.42 54.69 -41.77
N ALA A 613 4.06 53.97 -42.70
CA ALA A 613 3.64 52.63 -43.08
C ALA A 613 4.82 51.66 -43.18
N GLY A 614 4.66 50.46 -42.63
CA GLY A 614 5.58 49.35 -42.85
C GLY A 614 4.82 48.05 -43.08
N GLY A 615 5.38 47.10 -43.83
CA GLY A 615 4.72 45.80 -43.99
C GLY A 615 4.58 45.04 -42.68
N LEU A 616 5.47 45.20 -41.70
CA LEU A 616 5.34 44.57 -40.38
C LEU A 616 5.05 45.60 -39.29
N LEU A 617 5.75 46.74 -39.30
CA LEU A 617 5.65 47.78 -38.28
C LEU A 617 5.56 49.18 -38.88
N GLY A 618 4.57 49.98 -38.47
CA GLY A 618 4.45 51.38 -38.92
C GLY A 618 5.58 52.27 -38.41
N LYS A 619 5.68 52.44 -37.08
CA LYS A 619 6.76 53.22 -36.44
C LYS A 619 7.27 52.57 -35.14
N CYS A 620 8.60 52.56 -34.97
CA CYS A 620 9.28 52.14 -33.75
C CYS A 620 10.02 53.29 -33.04
N GLY A 621 9.87 53.40 -31.71
CA GLY A 621 10.49 54.45 -30.89
C GLY A 621 11.91 54.14 -30.40
N THR A 622 12.38 52.89 -30.42
CA THR A 622 13.75 52.54 -30.04
C THR A 622 14.41 51.63 -31.07
N ALA A 623 14.03 50.36 -31.11
CA ALA A 623 14.71 49.38 -31.96
C ALA A 623 13.76 48.39 -32.65
N PHE A 624 14.06 48.05 -33.90
CA PHE A 624 13.32 47.05 -34.66
C PHE A 624 14.23 45.92 -35.11
N TYR A 625 13.85 44.69 -34.81
CA TYR A 625 14.56 43.48 -35.19
C TYR A 625 13.65 42.65 -36.09
N ALA A 626 14.15 42.27 -37.26
CA ALA A 626 13.45 41.34 -38.14
C ALA A 626 14.37 40.21 -38.57
N SER A 627 13.88 38.98 -38.48
CA SER A 627 14.54 37.79 -39.00
C SER A 627 13.53 36.92 -39.74
N GLU A 628 13.94 36.36 -40.88
CA GLU A 628 13.11 35.41 -41.65
C GLU A 628 11.72 35.96 -41.98
N SER A 629 11.62 37.27 -42.18
CA SER A 629 10.33 37.96 -42.27
C SER A 629 10.17 38.67 -43.61
N SER A 630 8.91 38.87 -44.02
CA SER A 630 8.63 39.38 -45.36
C SER A 630 7.45 40.33 -45.47
N ASN A 631 7.47 41.09 -46.56
CA ASN A 631 6.30 41.79 -47.05
C ASN A 631 6.09 41.50 -48.54
N LYS A 632 4.87 41.16 -48.90
CA LYS A 632 4.45 40.95 -50.29
C LYS A 632 3.40 41.94 -50.76
N ALA A 633 2.88 42.77 -49.85
CA ALA A 633 1.84 43.74 -50.15
C ALA A 633 2.40 45.10 -50.56
N ASP A 634 1.63 45.84 -51.36
CA ASP A 634 1.95 47.22 -51.68
C ASP A 634 1.75 48.12 -50.43
N ILE A 635 2.73 48.99 -50.18
CA ILE A 635 2.77 49.89 -49.03
C ILE A 635 2.85 51.33 -49.51
N THR A 636 1.89 52.16 -49.11
CA THR A 636 1.85 53.59 -49.40
C THR A 636 1.77 54.40 -48.11
N SER A 637 2.56 55.45 -48.00
CA SER A 637 2.41 56.44 -46.93
C SER A 637 2.68 57.87 -47.37
N VAL A 638 2.21 58.83 -46.58
CA VAL A 638 2.53 60.25 -46.82
C VAL A 638 3.93 60.62 -46.32
N GLN A 639 4.40 60.06 -45.20
CA GLN A 639 5.70 60.39 -44.62
C GLN A 639 6.78 59.36 -44.92
N ALA A 640 6.83 58.23 -44.20
CA ALA A 640 7.85 57.20 -44.44
C ALA A 640 7.21 55.84 -44.70
N ALA A 641 7.72 55.13 -45.71
CA ALA A 641 7.21 53.85 -46.15
C ALA A 641 8.35 52.83 -46.24
N GLY A 642 8.20 51.68 -45.58
CA GLY A 642 9.16 50.58 -45.67
C GLY A 642 8.48 49.26 -46.00
N GLY A 643 9.18 48.36 -46.69
CA GLY A 643 8.63 47.02 -46.88
C GLY A 643 8.45 46.28 -45.57
N LEU A 644 9.34 46.42 -44.59
CA LEU A 644 9.16 45.82 -43.26
C LEU A 644 8.78 46.86 -42.20
N VAL A 645 9.52 47.98 -42.13
CA VAL A 645 9.27 49.03 -41.14
C VAL A 645 9.27 50.43 -41.76
N GLY A 646 8.24 51.22 -41.44
CA GLY A 646 8.12 52.58 -41.97
C GLY A 646 9.18 53.51 -41.42
N SER A 647 9.30 53.58 -40.09
CA SER A 647 10.29 54.43 -39.41
C SER A 647 10.76 53.84 -38.09
N VAL A 648 12.04 53.99 -37.78
CA VAL A 648 12.66 53.62 -36.50
C VAL A 648 13.47 54.78 -35.96
N ASP A 649 13.34 55.12 -34.67
CA ASP A 649 14.02 56.30 -34.15
C ASP A 649 15.55 56.07 -33.96
N TYR A 650 16.01 54.88 -33.51
CA TYR A 650 17.43 54.67 -33.15
C TYR A 650 18.14 53.50 -33.84
N TYR A 651 17.59 52.28 -33.78
CA TYR A 651 18.34 51.10 -34.24
C TYR A 651 17.48 50.10 -35.00
N ALA A 652 17.95 49.59 -36.14
CA ALA A 652 17.27 48.50 -36.83
C ALA A 652 18.24 47.41 -37.27
N VAL A 653 17.86 46.15 -37.04
CA VAL A 653 18.59 44.96 -37.51
C VAL A 653 17.65 44.10 -38.32
N ILE A 654 18.01 43.87 -39.59
CA ILE A 654 17.23 43.06 -40.50
C ILE A 654 18.12 41.98 -41.09
N THR A 655 17.75 40.74 -40.90
CA THR A 655 18.53 39.59 -41.36
C THR A 655 17.61 38.60 -42.05
N LEU A 656 18.02 38.01 -43.17
CA LEU A 656 17.22 36.99 -43.85
C LEU A 656 15.78 37.46 -44.13
N CYS A 657 15.58 38.71 -44.57
CA CYS A 657 14.25 39.24 -44.83
C CYS A 657 14.10 39.72 -46.27
N TYR A 658 12.86 39.84 -46.75
CA TYR A 658 12.62 40.36 -48.09
C TYR A 658 11.34 41.17 -48.26
N ASN A 659 11.33 41.98 -49.32
CA ASN A 659 10.15 42.68 -49.78
C ASN A 659 9.92 42.44 -51.28
N THR A 660 8.67 42.17 -51.67
CA THR A 660 8.25 42.06 -53.07
C THR A 660 7.17 43.07 -53.46
N GLY A 661 6.47 43.67 -52.49
CA GLY A 661 5.45 44.68 -52.76
C GLY A 661 6.04 46.06 -53.07
N ASN A 662 5.32 46.87 -53.83
CA ASN A 662 5.75 48.22 -54.19
C ASN A 662 5.63 49.16 -52.99
N ILE A 663 6.65 50.01 -52.80
CA ILE A 663 6.74 50.94 -51.67
C ILE A 663 6.71 52.37 -52.18
N THR A 664 5.72 53.14 -51.71
CA THR A 664 5.53 54.53 -52.10
C THR A 664 5.48 55.46 -50.89
N SER A 665 6.29 56.52 -50.91
CA SER A 665 6.15 57.66 -50.00
C SER A 665 5.98 58.95 -50.80
N THR A 666 5.04 59.81 -50.38
CA THR A 666 4.80 61.11 -51.04
C THR A 666 5.42 62.29 -50.28
N THR A 667 6.32 62.04 -49.32
CA THR A 667 6.87 63.08 -48.46
C THR A 667 7.83 64.02 -49.20
N ASP A 668 7.67 65.32 -49.02
CA ASP A 668 8.69 66.29 -49.44
C ASP A 668 9.80 66.49 -48.40
N ASN A 669 9.78 65.78 -47.27
CA ASN A 669 10.83 65.91 -46.27
C ASN A 669 12.09 65.13 -46.68
N THR A 670 13.25 65.78 -46.72
CA THR A 670 14.52 65.13 -47.09
C THR A 670 15.05 64.14 -46.06
N PHE A 671 14.53 64.16 -44.83
CA PHE A 671 14.90 63.24 -43.76
C PHE A 671 13.99 62.00 -43.67
N LEU A 672 12.95 61.96 -44.51
CA LEU A 672 11.98 60.88 -44.60
C LEU A 672 11.97 60.35 -46.04
N GLY A 673 11.39 59.18 -46.27
CA GLY A 673 11.38 58.59 -47.60
C GLY A 673 10.83 57.18 -47.65
N ALA A 674 11.18 56.48 -48.74
CA ALA A 674 10.85 55.07 -48.92
C ALA A 674 12.09 54.20 -49.06
N GLY A 675 12.00 52.99 -48.51
CA GLY A 675 12.97 51.93 -48.71
C GLY A 675 12.32 50.57 -48.84
N GLY A 676 12.93 49.67 -49.62
CA GLY A 676 12.37 48.32 -49.81
C GLY A 676 12.22 47.51 -48.53
N LEU A 677 13.02 47.76 -47.49
CA LEU A 677 12.90 47.11 -46.18
C LEU A 677 12.64 48.13 -45.07
N ILE A 678 13.37 49.25 -45.06
CA ILE A 678 13.25 50.31 -44.04
C ILE A 678 12.98 51.64 -44.74
N GLY A 679 11.90 52.32 -44.36
CA GLY A 679 11.61 53.67 -44.85
C GLY A 679 12.64 54.68 -44.37
N CYS A 680 12.78 54.85 -43.06
CA CYS A 680 13.87 55.63 -42.48
C CYS A 680 14.27 55.17 -41.08
N CYS A 681 15.50 55.47 -40.68
CA CYS A 681 15.96 55.40 -39.30
C CYS A 681 16.51 56.76 -38.88
N TYR A 682 15.75 57.49 -38.05
CA TYR A 682 16.03 58.90 -37.79
C TYR A 682 15.41 59.38 -36.46
N SER A 683 16.20 60.09 -35.65
CA SER A 683 15.76 60.76 -34.43
C SER A 683 16.14 62.24 -34.46
N THR A 684 15.23 63.11 -33.98
CA THR A 684 15.43 64.58 -33.92
C THR A 684 15.97 65.07 -32.57
N GLY A 685 16.26 64.19 -31.60
CA GLY A 685 16.55 64.64 -30.22
C GLY A 685 17.18 63.64 -29.25
N GLY A 686 17.99 62.69 -29.71
CA GLY A 686 18.61 61.67 -28.85
C GLY A 686 20.14 61.77 -28.69
N GLU A 687 20.68 61.07 -27.68
CA GLU A 687 22.13 60.99 -27.39
C GLU A 687 22.90 60.02 -28.31
N ALA A 688 22.20 59.04 -28.88
CA ALA A 688 22.76 58.04 -29.81
C ALA A 688 22.40 58.35 -31.26
N LEU A 689 23.34 58.06 -32.17
CA LEU A 689 23.16 58.29 -33.61
C LEU A 689 22.36 57.12 -34.23
N PRO A 690 21.34 57.40 -35.06
CA PRO A 690 20.55 56.35 -35.71
C PRO A 690 21.42 55.41 -36.56
N SER A 691 21.27 54.10 -36.36
CA SER A 691 22.08 53.09 -37.05
C SER A 691 21.26 51.92 -37.56
N VAL A 692 21.65 51.39 -38.72
CA VAL A 692 20.95 50.30 -39.40
C VAL A 692 21.92 49.21 -39.81
N GLU A 693 21.60 47.96 -39.46
CA GLU A 693 22.26 46.76 -39.95
C GLU A 693 21.29 45.94 -40.81
N ILE A 694 21.66 45.67 -42.07
CA ILE A 694 20.90 44.76 -42.93
C ILE A 694 21.85 43.71 -43.48
N SER A 695 21.49 42.43 -43.29
CA SER A 695 22.25 41.31 -43.81
C SER A 695 21.39 40.28 -44.52
N GLU A 696 21.94 39.61 -45.54
CA GLU A 696 21.30 38.45 -46.18
C GLU A 696 19.84 38.74 -46.61
N SER A 697 19.56 39.91 -47.17
CA SER A 697 18.20 40.41 -47.36
C SER A 697 18.04 41.13 -48.69
N TYR A 698 16.82 41.21 -49.22
CA TYR A 698 16.60 41.80 -50.53
C TYR A 698 15.26 42.51 -50.73
N ASN A 699 15.21 43.31 -51.81
CA ASN A 699 13.99 43.92 -52.31
C ASN A 699 13.79 43.62 -53.81
N ARG A 700 12.56 43.27 -54.20
CA ARG A 700 12.12 43.15 -55.60
C ARG A 700 11.00 44.13 -55.96
N GLY A 701 10.34 44.74 -54.98
CA GLY A 701 9.26 45.70 -55.20
C GLY A 701 9.77 47.05 -55.67
N ASN A 702 8.98 47.78 -56.47
CA ASN A 702 9.39 49.10 -56.94
C ASN A 702 9.28 50.14 -55.82
N ILE A 703 10.22 51.08 -55.78
CA ILE A 703 10.32 52.13 -54.77
C ILE A 703 10.10 53.49 -55.42
N SER A 704 9.14 54.25 -54.91
CA SER A 704 8.84 55.61 -55.39
C SER A 704 8.73 56.59 -54.22
N ALA A 705 9.69 57.50 -54.10
CA ALA A 705 9.64 58.58 -53.12
C ALA A 705 10.63 59.70 -53.45
N PRO A 706 10.43 60.93 -52.95
CA PRO A 706 11.43 61.99 -53.10
C PRO A 706 12.82 61.58 -52.60
N CYS A 707 12.89 60.89 -51.45
CA CYS A 707 14.06 60.15 -51.01
C CYS A 707 13.79 58.64 -51.10
N ALA A 708 14.40 57.94 -52.06
CA ALA A 708 14.09 56.55 -52.37
C ALA A 708 15.36 55.67 -52.40
N GLY A 709 15.36 54.60 -51.62
CA GLY A 709 16.42 53.60 -51.63
C GLY A 709 15.90 52.20 -51.89
N GLY A 710 16.64 51.37 -52.63
CA GLY A 710 16.17 50.01 -52.95
C GLY A 710 15.88 49.15 -51.72
N LEU A 711 16.64 49.28 -50.64
CA LEU A 711 16.44 48.59 -49.35
C LEU A 711 16.16 49.56 -48.21
N LEU A 712 16.84 50.72 -48.20
CA LEU A 712 16.83 51.65 -47.08
C LEU A 712 16.65 53.08 -47.58
N GLY A 713 15.66 53.82 -47.07
CA GLY A 713 15.54 55.23 -47.41
C GLY A 713 16.66 56.06 -46.77
N VAL A 714 16.41 56.64 -45.59
CA VAL A 714 17.31 57.60 -44.95
C VAL A 714 17.78 57.11 -43.58
N THR A 715 19.08 57.19 -43.30
CA THR A 715 19.65 56.98 -41.95
C THR A 715 20.93 57.79 -41.73
N TYR A 716 21.49 57.76 -40.52
CA TYR A 716 22.81 58.32 -40.23
C TYR A 716 23.93 57.29 -40.45
N GLU A 717 23.88 56.13 -39.80
CA GLU A 717 24.89 55.07 -39.89
C GLU A 717 24.34 53.79 -40.54
N ILE A 718 25.16 53.13 -41.39
CA ILE A 718 24.80 51.87 -42.05
C ILE A 718 25.87 50.78 -41.93
N LYS A 719 25.41 49.54 -41.81
CA LYS A 719 26.18 48.32 -42.06
C LYS A 719 25.35 47.38 -42.92
N LEU A 720 25.63 47.34 -44.22
CA LEU A 720 24.88 46.52 -45.17
C LEU A 720 25.79 45.39 -45.69
N THR A 721 25.38 44.13 -45.54
CA THR A 721 26.19 42.97 -45.96
C THR A 721 25.38 41.93 -46.71
N ASN A 722 25.83 41.54 -47.90
CA ASN A 722 25.19 40.46 -48.67
C ASN A 722 23.72 40.73 -49.00
N VAL A 723 23.45 41.85 -49.68
CA VAL A 723 22.10 42.35 -49.96
C VAL A 723 21.88 42.70 -51.42
N TYR A 724 20.63 42.67 -51.90
CA TYR A 724 20.35 43.16 -53.26
C TYR A 724 19.01 43.87 -53.41
N ASN A 725 18.92 44.71 -54.45
CA ASN A 725 17.68 45.31 -54.90
C ASN A 725 17.49 45.08 -56.40
N ALA A 726 16.39 44.43 -56.77
CA ALA A 726 15.97 44.23 -58.16
C ALA A 726 14.79 45.14 -58.57
N GLY A 727 14.12 45.80 -57.61
CA GLY A 727 13.02 46.72 -57.88
C GLY A 727 13.51 48.07 -58.42
N SER A 728 12.73 48.69 -59.31
CA SER A 728 13.06 50.04 -59.79
C SER A 728 12.97 51.07 -58.66
N VAL A 729 13.83 52.09 -58.70
CA VAL A 729 13.88 53.17 -57.70
C VAL A 729 13.66 54.49 -58.41
N SER A 730 12.62 55.23 -58.02
CA SER A 730 12.30 56.55 -58.58
C SER A 730 12.25 57.61 -57.49
N GLY A 731 13.01 58.69 -57.67
CA GLY A 731 12.98 59.81 -56.73
C GLY A 731 13.57 61.12 -57.27
N ASN A 732 13.15 62.24 -56.69
CA ASN A 732 13.49 63.58 -57.16
C ASN A 732 14.38 64.38 -56.19
N LYS A 733 14.89 63.76 -55.11
CA LYS A 733 15.89 64.35 -54.18
C LYS A 733 17.08 63.43 -53.98
N TYR A 734 16.99 62.41 -53.14
CA TYR A 734 18.06 61.45 -52.89
C TYR A 734 17.59 60.08 -53.38
N SER A 735 18.31 59.50 -54.33
CA SER A 735 17.95 58.19 -54.89
C SER A 735 19.18 57.33 -55.09
N GLY A 736 19.07 56.07 -54.69
CA GLY A 736 20.12 55.06 -54.85
C GLY A 736 19.55 53.65 -54.93
N SER A 737 20.19 52.78 -55.70
CA SER A 737 19.68 51.42 -55.93
C SER A 737 19.70 50.53 -54.68
N ILE A 738 20.45 50.86 -53.63
CA ILE A 738 20.48 50.13 -52.35
C ILE A 738 19.99 51.01 -51.22
N PHE A 739 20.49 52.24 -51.08
CA PHE A 739 20.04 53.17 -50.05
C PHE A 739 19.92 54.61 -50.56
N ALA A 740 19.03 55.42 -49.99
CA ALA A 740 18.88 56.81 -50.45
C ALA A 740 19.96 57.72 -49.85
N TYR A 741 20.14 57.72 -48.52
CA TYR A 741 21.06 58.60 -47.80
C TYR A 741 21.67 57.95 -46.55
N SER A 742 22.99 58.14 -46.33
CA SER A 742 23.71 57.86 -45.09
C SER A 742 24.92 58.80 -44.90
N SER A 743 25.41 58.98 -43.68
CA SER A 743 26.59 59.80 -43.37
C SER A 743 27.86 58.95 -43.16
N VAL A 744 27.75 57.82 -42.47
CA VAL A 744 28.89 56.97 -42.08
C VAL A 744 28.54 55.50 -42.23
N GLY A 745 29.54 54.63 -42.43
CA GLY A 745 29.34 53.19 -42.33
C GLY A 745 30.03 52.36 -43.40
N SER A 746 29.51 51.14 -43.61
CA SER A 746 30.05 50.18 -44.57
C SER A 746 28.96 49.47 -45.37
N VAL A 747 29.22 49.28 -46.65
CA VAL A 747 28.41 48.47 -47.56
C VAL A 747 29.33 47.42 -48.17
N LYS A 748 29.04 46.16 -47.92
CA LYS A 748 29.82 45.02 -48.37
C LYS A 748 28.92 44.07 -49.15
N GLN A 749 29.38 43.56 -50.28
CA GLN A 749 28.72 42.47 -51.00
C GLN A 749 27.26 42.84 -51.36
N CYS A 750 27.08 43.80 -52.26
CA CYS A 750 25.74 44.23 -52.66
C CYS A 750 25.53 44.29 -54.17
N LEU A 751 24.27 44.13 -54.60
CA LEU A 751 23.86 44.25 -56.00
C LEU A 751 22.64 45.17 -56.15
N GLY A 752 22.83 46.30 -56.82
CA GLY A 752 21.72 47.16 -57.28
C GLY A 752 21.40 46.93 -58.75
N SER A 753 20.36 46.15 -59.06
CA SER A 753 19.99 45.79 -60.43
C SER A 753 18.74 46.49 -60.97
N GLY A 754 17.84 46.96 -60.10
CA GLY A 754 16.61 47.66 -60.52
C GLY A 754 16.85 49.12 -60.90
N SER A 755 16.27 49.58 -62.02
CA SER A 755 16.57 50.90 -62.62
C SER A 755 16.41 52.07 -61.65
N VAL A 756 17.38 52.99 -61.61
CA VAL A 756 17.27 54.24 -60.82
C VAL A 756 16.91 55.41 -61.74
N SER A 757 15.86 56.17 -61.41
CA SER A 757 15.32 57.25 -62.24
C SER A 757 14.89 58.48 -61.43
N GLY A 758 14.87 59.66 -62.08
CA GLY A 758 14.36 60.92 -61.52
C GLY A 758 15.23 62.16 -61.81
N SER A 759 14.73 63.36 -61.44
CA SER A 759 15.33 64.65 -61.83
C SER A 759 16.55 65.09 -61.01
N ALA A 760 16.80 64.49 -59.83
CA ALA A 760 17.92 64.82 -58.97
C ALA A 760 18.67 63.59 -58.43
N VAL A 761 18.72 62.50 -59.19
CA VAL A 761 19.38 61.25 -58.79
C VAL A 761 20.86 61.52 -58.42
N LYS A 762 21.29 61.16 -57.21
CA LYS A 762 22.63 61.56 -56.70
C LYS A 762 23.70 60.46 -56.71
N SER A 763 23.34 59.17 -56.68
CA SER A 763 24.29 58.04 -56.65
C SER A 763 23.72 56.74 -57.22
N THR A 764 24.59 55.87 -57.75
CA THR A 764 24.20 54.54 -58.29
C THR A 764 23.75 53.59 -57.18
N ILE A 765 24.56 53.40 -56.14
CA ILE A 765 24.26 52.52 -55.00
C ILE A 765 23.55 53.29 -53.86
N GLY A 766 24.04 54.48 -53.52
CA GLY A 766 23.45 55.34 -52.49
C GLY A 766 24.31 56.56 -52.15
N TYR A 767 23.71 57.60 -51.59
CA TYR A 767 24.38 58.88 -51.33
C TYR A 767 25.02 58.92 -49.93
N GLY A 768 26.34 59.12 -49.87
CA GLY A 768 27.12 59.13 -48.63
C GLY A 768 27.80 60.47 -48.33
N LEU A 769 27.63 61.04 -47.13
CA LEU A 769 28.41 62.22 -46.70
C LEU A 769 29.77 61.79 -46.12
N THR A 770 30.78 61.72 -46.99
CA THR A 770 32.22 61.70 -46.66
C THR A 770 32.79 60.38 -46.10
N ASN A 771 32.06 59.54 -45.36
CA ASN A 771 32.64 58.43 -44.57
C ASN A 771 31.94 57.05 -44.74
N VAL A 772 31.33 56.77 -45.89
CA VAL A 772 30.80 55.42 -46.21
C VAL A 772 31.79 54.65 -47.07
N THR A 773 32.13 53.43 -46.64
CA THR A 773 33.03 52.50 -47.35
C THR A 773 32.24 51.47 -48.17
N PHE A 774 32.79 51.08 -49.32
CA PHE A 774 32.16 50.12 -50.23
C PHE A 774 33.14 49.00 -50.56
N THR A 775 32.72 47.74 -50.44
CA THR A 775 33.53 46.55 -50.74
C THR A 775 32.67 45.55 -51.52
N ASP A 776 33.15 45.05 -52.65
CA ASP A 776 32.42 44.08 -53.49
C ASP A 776 30.97 44.50 -53.81
N CYS A 777 30.78 45.77 -54.20
CA CYS A 777 29.48 46.34 -54.52
C CYS A 777 29.32 46.47 -56.05
N TYR A 778 28.16 46.07 -56.59
CA TYR A 778 27.93 45.98 -58.03
C TYR A 778 26.59 46.60 -58.45
N HIS A 779 26.50 47.05 -59.72
CA HIS A 779 25.25 47.57 -60.30
C HIS A 779 25.15 47.30 -61.82
N THR A 780 23.92 47.31 -62.37
CA THR A 780 23.65 46.96 -63.78
C THR A 780 23.34 48.15 -64.71
N PHE A 781 23.36 49.39 -64.22
CA PHE A 781 23.00 50.59 -65.01
C PHE A 781 24.13 51.05 -65.95
N SER A 782 23.84 51.14 -67.25
CA SER A 782 24.82 51.51 -68.29
C SER A 782 24.96 53.03 -68.54
N SER A 783 24.00 53.84 -68.10
CA SER A 783 24.02 55.30 -68.24
C SER A 783 24.15 55.98 -66.88
N THR A 784 25.19 56.80 -66.69
CA THR A 784 25.48 57.49 -65.42
C THR A 784 25.36 59.02 -65.48
N SER A 785 24.82 59.58 -66.56
CA SER A 785 24.92 61.03 -66.87
C SER A 785 24.33 61.98 -65.81
N ASN A 786 23.47 61.49 -64.92
CA ASN A 786 22.83 62.31 -63.88
C ASN A 786 23.39 62.07 -62.47
N PHE A 787 24.32 61.13 -62.25
CA PHE A 787 24.83 60.82 -60.90
C PHE A 787 25.99 61.74 -60.49
N GLY A 788 25.92 62.30 -59.28
CA GLY A 788 27.00 63.16 -58.74
C GLY A 788 28.26 62.38 -58.36
N LYS A 789 28.12 61.17 -57.79
CA LYS A 789 29.23 60.25 -57.45
C LYS A 789 28.82 58.82 -57.83
N VAL A 790 29.56 58.20 -58.75
CA VAL A 790 29.39 56.78 -59.10
C VAL A 790 30.14 55.95 -58.06
N THR A 791 29.49 54.93 -57.50
CA THR A 791 30.12 54.03 -56.51
C THR A 791 29.68 52.59 -56.79
N GLY A 792 30.62 51.65 -56.73
CA GLY A 792 30.41 50.25 -57.14
C GLY A 792 30.92 49.93 -58.55
N THR A 793 31.07 48.63 -58.85
CA THR A 793 31.53 48.12 -60.14
C THR A 793 30.35 47.89 -61.07
N TYR A 794 30.34 48.55 -62.23
CA TYR A 794 29.37 48.25 -63.28
C TYR A 794 29.59 46.83 -63.80
N ILE A 795 28.51 46.07 -63.88
CA ILE A 795 28.46 44.77 -64.55
C ILE A 795 27.42 44.88 -65.66
N SER A 796 27.77 44.45 -66.88
CA SER A 796 26.75 44.22 -67.92
C SER A 796 25.66 43.34 -67.33
N SER A 797 24.40 43.47 -67.77
CA SER A 797 23.18 42.77 -67.29
C SER A 797 23.22 41.23 -67.25
N LYS A 798 24.41 40.63 -67.41
CA LYS A 798 24.79 39.23 -67.30
C LYS A 798 24.35 38.52 -66.01
N TYR A 799 24.00 39.25 -64.95
CA TYR A 799 23.33 38.70 -63.76
C TYR A 799 21.83 38.93 -63.89
N GLY A 800 21.21 38.03 -64.65
CA GLY A 800 19.82 38.07 -65.11
C GLY A 800 19.55 37.17 -66.32
N SER A 801 20.58 36.67 -67.03
CA SER A 801 20.39 35.67 -68.09
C SER A 801 21.64 34.83 -68.34
N THR A 802 21.49 33.51 -68.18
CA THR A 802 22.37 32.38 -68.58
C THR A 802 23.62 32.03 -67.73
N THR A 803 23.54 30.87 -67.07
CA THR A 803 24.60 29.95 -66.57
C THR A 803 25.65 30.51 -65.60
N TYR A 804 25.41 30.27 -64.30
CA TYR A 804 26.30 30.54 -63.16
C TYR A 804 27.49 29.56 -63.12
N THR A 805 28.72 30.08 -63.14
CA THR A 805 29.90 29.31 -62.67
C THR A 805 30.49 29.85 -61.38
N ASP A 806 30.12 31.06 -60.92
CA ASP A 806 30.58 31.65 -59.66
C ASP A 806 29.42 32.40 -58.99
N ASN A 807 29.04 32.05 -57.75
CA ASN A 807 27.88 32.58 -57.01
C ASN A 807 28.00 34.07 -56.57
N MET A 808 28.65 34.93 -57.37
CA MET A 808 29.13 36.26 -56.96
C MET A 808 29.77 36.23 -55.57
N PHE A 809 29.05 36.72 -54.55
CA PHE A 809 29.43 36.68 -53.14
C PHE A 809 28.41 35.92 -52.27
N TRP A 810 27.32 35.40 -52.85
CA TRP A 810 26.27 34.66 -52.16
C TRP A 810 26.69 33.22 -51.86
N LYS A 811 26.34 32.73 -50.68
CA LYS A 811 26.56 31.34 -50.29
C LYS A 811 25.27 30.54 -50.44
N ALA A 812 25.31 29.52 -51.31
CA ALA A 812 24.22 28.58 -51.48
C ALA A 812 23.89 27.88 -50.17
N TYR A 813 22.59 27.73 -49.88
CA TYR A 813 22.12 26.97 -48.73
C TYR A 813 22.44 25.48 -48.91
N ASN A 814 22.96 24.87 -47.84
CA ASN A 814 23.26 23.46 -47.78
C ASN A 814 22.49 22.84 -46.61
N GLU A 815 21.40 22.14 -46.94
CA GLU A 815 20.50 21.45 -46.00
C GLU A 815 21.24 20.57 -44.99
N SER A 816 22.25 19.80 -45.44
CA SER A 816 22.98 18.87 -44.57
C SER A 816 23.81 19.56 -43.49
N THR A 817 24.18 20.83 -43.69
CA THR A 817 25.01 21.59 -42.75
C THR A 817 24.28 22.77 -42.10
N GLY A 818 23.09 23.12 -42.59
CA GLY A 818 22.36 24.34 -42.22
C GLY A 818 23.12 25.64 -42.55
N LYS A 819 24.10 25.62 -43.46
CA LYS A 819 24.94 26.78 -43.81
C LYS A 819 24.57 27.36 -45.17
N GLY A 820 24.79 28.67 -45.31
CA GLY A 820 24.38 29.44 -46.49
C GLY A 820 22.97 30.00 -46.30
N SER A 821 22.55 30.89 -47.19
CA SER A 821 21.26 31.59 -47.05
C SER A 821 20.42 31.56 -48.33
N TRP A 822 21.04 31.26 -49.47
CA TRP A 822 20.49 31.55 -50.79
C TRP A 822 20.19 30.28 -51.56
N ILE A 823 19.01 30.24 -52.17
CA ILE A 823 18.60 29.26 -53.18
C ILE A 823 18.68 29.93 -54.55
N PHE A 824 19.33 29.25 -55.49
CA PHE A 824 19.52 29.73 -56.85
C PHE A 824 18.55 29.02 -57.79
N SER A 825 18.00 29.76 -58.74
CA SER A 825 17.16 29.24 -59.81
C SER A 825 17.60 29.78 -61.16
N ASP A 826 17.32 29.02 -62.22
CA ASP A 826 17.72 29.41 -63.56
C ASP A 826 16.98 30.68 -64.01
N ASN A 827 17.74 31.70 -64.41
CA ASN A 827 17.23 32.98 -64.93
C ASN A 827 16.35 33.81 -63.95
N ASP A 828 16.48 33.62 -62.64
CA ASP A 828 15.90 34.51 -61.62
C ASP A 828 16.97 34.99 -60.62
N TYR A 829 16.63 36.01 -59.84
CA TYR A 829 17.44 36.42 -58.70
C TYR A 829 17.41 35.35 -57.58
N PRO A 830 18.49 35.21 -56.78
CA PRO A 830 18.51 34.27 -55.68
C PRO A 830 17.46 34.63 -54.63
N LYS A 831 16.86 33.60 -54.03
CA LYS A 831 15.85 33.68 -52.97
C LYS A 831 16.42 33.17 -51.66
N LEU A 832 15.79 33.52 -50.55
CA LEU A 832 16.15 32.99 -49.24
C LEU A 832 15.67 31.54 -49.12
N PHE A 833 16.37 30.74 -48.32
CA PHE A 833 16.08 29.29 -48.19
C PHE A 833 14.75 28.96 -47.52
N TRP A 834 14.20 29.90 -46.74
CA TRP A 834 12.95 29.72 -45.98
C TRP A 834 11.72 30.26 -46.72
N GLU A 835 11.90 30.93 -47.86
CA GLU A 835 10.81 31.33 -48.77
C GLU A 835 10.06 30.12 -49.32
#